data_AF-A0A943YP55-F1
#
_entry.id   AF-A0A943YP55-F1
#
_cell.length_a   1.000
_cell.length_b   1.000
_cell.length_c   1.000
_cell.angle_alpha   90.00
_cell.angle_beta   90.00
_cell.angle_gamma   90.00
#
_symmetry.space_group_name_H-M   'P 1'
#
loop_
_entity.id
_entity.type
_entity.pdbx_description
1 polymer ?
#
loop_
_entity_poly.entity_id
_entity_poly.type
_entity_poly.pdbx_seq_one_letter_code
_entity_poly.pdbx_strand_id
1 'polypeptide(L)'
;MRRSKRGIALGAALCVLTLAVSVLLQKAGYLIYLNSDMASEIILANRQAQTHSLVQMDWLYSTEIHSVHMNLFYALAFVFTPSYEAARIIGNTLVFVMGMAACAGLCSACGLSLGASLCAAAMLPLAASTVYAENMTVGGYYIIHLVFGFWGAALWLKAARKRRKRNTAAFAAICLVEGLCSVRYVLCFLCPMVVVAGLDWLLSSGRRTLRDTHTRFLGVTLAGFALGVLGYAASEVVYPRLFVSGVGGAGSFVFNPLDGPAMGQTLWTVFADFLKLIGWRGGVALFSPEGAANLLIAAVLVLGTIATRRVYAGLNPEDEREWTGRRVMQYAAAAFFVNLFCFVFVQGTYLNRYLILAVIFFVPVLAVVLHGLEKGRLRSLLLLAVCAQLALSSGMMLRDAKSAEPHAQERGADMMEAADYLTENGYTHGYGTFWNVRVMQERTQGALTFTGVAPVETEEGAVSSVSLDPIRWLEPDDYSDLDICPERTFLLLTRAEEEQLAPWLAMTGAPKIHENDTYAIYGFGSSMEICGDMLLGKMKLENAVFADGTYTISPEGRMRVPTSWREKGTYTLRVNCEGEGGTVQAFATRGFEVIGEAELAPGENSVRFTLEDDDKYFMLLIRSGENEIRLTNLELLKE
;
A
#
# COMPACT_ATOMS: atom_id res chain seq x y z
N MET A 1 -39.10 21.39 -15.60
CA MET A 1 -38.03 20.92 -16.53
C MET A 1 -36.81 21.85 -16.65
N ARG A 2 -36.93 23.16 -16.95
CA ARG A 2 -35.76 24.07 -17.16
C ARG A 2 -34.80 24.18 -15.95
N ARG A 3 -35.31 24.21 -14.71
CA ARG A 3 -34.48 24.27 -13.48
C ARG A 3 -33.66 22.99 -13.22
N SER A 4 -34.19 21.83 -13.57
CA SER A 4 -33.48 20.54 -13.44
C SER A 4 -32.32 20.42 -14.44
N LYS A 5 -32.51 20.90 -15.68
CA LYS A 5 -31.45 20.92 -16.70
C LYS A 5 -30.27 21.82 -16.30
N ARG A 6 -30.53 23.01 -15.72
CA ARG A 6 -29.47 23.91 -15.24
C ARG A 6 -28.65 23.31 -14.11
N GLY A 7 -29.29 22.63 -13.15
CA GLY A 7 -28.58 21.97 -12.05
C GLY A 7 -27.70 20.81 -12.53
N ILE A 8 -28.15 20.04 -13.52
CA ILE A 8 -27.36 18.96 -14.12
C ILE A 8 -26.15 19.54 -14.86
N ALA A 9 -26.36 20.59 -15.68
CA ALA A 9 -25.26 21.24 -16.42
C ALA A 9 -24.19 21.81 -15.48
N LEU A 10 -24.60 22.46 -14.38
CA LEU A 10 -23.66 22.96 -13.37
C LEU A 10 -22.88 21.82 -12.70
N GLY A 11 -23.58 20.79 -12.23
CA GLY A 11 -22.94 19.64 -11.59
C GLY A 11 -21.94 18.94 -12.51
N ALA A 12 -22.30 18.73 -13.78
CA ALA A 12 -21.42 18.15 -14.79
C ALA A 12 -20.20 19.05 -15.07
N ALA A 13 -20.39 20.36 -15.22
CA ALA A 13 -19.30 21.30 -15.41
C ALA A 13 -18.31 21.30 -14.23
N LEU A 14 -18.81 21.24 -12.99
CA LEU A 14 -17.98 21.12 -11.79
C LEU A 14 -17.23 19.79 -11.75
N CYS A 15 -17.86 18.68 -12.16
CA CYS A 15 -17.18 17.40 -12.25
C CYS A 15 -15.99 17.46 -13.21
N VAL A 16 -16.19 18.02 -14.41
CA VAL A 16 -15.12 18.19 -15.40
C VAL A 16 -14.02 19.12 -14.90
N LEU A 17 -14.39 20.25 -14.30
CA LEU A 17 -13.43 21.22 -13.76
C LEU A 17 -12.55 20.60 -12.65
N THR A 18 -13.16 19.89 -11.71
CA THR A 18 -12.45 19.29 -10.57
C THR A 18 -11.57 18.12 -11.00
N LEU A 19 -12.00 17.33 -11.98
CA LEU A 19 -11.14 16.33 -12.64
C LEU A 19 -9.96 16.98 -13.36
N ALA A 20 -10.17 18.09 -14.08
CA ALA A 20 -9.08 18.81 -14.73
C ALA A 20 -8.06 19.34 -13.72
N VAL A 21 -8.51 19.91 -12.61
CA VAL A 21 -7.63 20.33 -11.50
C VAL A 21 -6.89 19.14 -10.89
N SER A 22 -7.57 18.01 -10.71
CA SER A 22 -6.96 16.76 -10.23
C SER A 22 -5.85 16.28 -11.18
N VAL A 23 -6.07 16.27 -12.49
CA VAL A 23 -5.05 15.90 -13.49
C VAL A 23 -3.85 16.85 -13.44
N LEU A 24 -4.08 18.15 -13.32
CA LEU A 24 -2.99 19.12 -13.16
C LEU A 24 -2.18 18.88 -11.89
N LEU A 25 -2.85 18.54 -10.78
CA LEU A 25 -2.18 18.20 -9.53
C LEU A 25 -1.42 16.88 -9.63
N GLN A 26 -1.97 15.88 -10.32
CA GLN A 26 -1.28 14.61 -10.56
C GLN A 26 0.01 14.81 -11.34
N LYS A 27 -0.04 15.62 -12.41
CA LYS A 27 1.15 15.95 -13.20
C LYS A 27 2.19 16.70 -12.37
N ALA A 28 1.79 17.79 -11.71
CA ALA A 28 2.73 18.58 -10.89
C ALA A 28 3.26 17.81 -9.67
N GLY A 29 2.45 16.91 -9.10
CA GLY A 29 2.77 16.12 -7.93
C GLY A 29 3.50 14.81 -8.23
N TYR A 30 3.62 14.40 -9.49
CA TYR A 30 4.13 13.09 -9.88
C TYR A 30 5.49 12.81 -9.26
N LEU A 31 6.49 13.68 -9.50
CA LEU A 31 7.84 13.50 -8.96
C LEU A 31 7.96 13.79 -7.45
N ILE A 32 6.95 14.43 -6.86
CA ILE A 32 6.99 14.86 -5.46
C ILE A 32 6.51 13.73 -4.55
N TYR A 33 5.48 13.02 -4.97
CA TYR A 33 4.80 12.00 -4.16
C TYR A 33 5.11 10.57 -4.59
N LEU A 34 5.77 10.37 -5.73
CA LEU A 34 6.14 9.03 -6.20
C LEU A 34 7.04 8.34 -5.18
N ASN A 35 6.65 7.13 -4.79
CA ASN A 35 7.42 6.25 -3.92
C ASN A 35 7.33 4.80 -4.43
N SER A 36 8.08 3.89 -3.81
CA SER A 36 8.20 2.51 -4.27
C SER A 36 6.94 1.67 -4.16
N ASP A 37 6.08 1.91 -3.16
CA ASP A 37 4.77 1.25 -3.09
C ASP A 37 3.92 1.63 -4.31
N MET A 38 3.86 2.94 -4.61
CA MET A 38 3.15 3.45 -5.77
C MET A 38 3.74 2.94 -7.08
N ALA A 39 5.06 2.85 -7.17
CA ALA A 39 5.75 2.43 -8.38
C ALA A 39 5.55 0.96 -8.69
N SER A 40 5.58 0.13 -7.65
CA SER A 40 5.31 -1.29 -7.77
C SER A 40 3.91 -1.58 -8.34
N GLU A 41 2.89 -0.79 -7.99
CA GLU A 41 1.55 -0.92 -8.57
C GLU A 41 1.52 -0.67 -10.09
N ILE A 42 2.30 0.29 -10.58
CA ILE A 42 2.38 0.58 -12.01
C ILE A 42 3.22 -0.48 -12.74
N ILE A 43 4.30 -0.95 -12.13
CA ILE A 43 5.12 -2.04 -12.66
C ILE A 43 4.28 -3.32 -12.79
N LEU A 44 3.53 -3.68 -11.75
CA LEU A 44 2.58 -4.79 -11.77
C LEU A 44 1.56 -4.63 -12.91
N ALA A 45 0.98 -3.44 -13.04
CA ALA A 45 0.00 -3.15 -14.08
C ALA A 45 0.58 -3.23 -15.51
N ASN A 46 1.82 -2.78 -15.71
CA ASN A 46 2.50 -2.94 -16.99
C ASN A 46 2.73 -4.43 -17.30
N ARG A 47 3.17 -5.23 -16.32
CA ARG A 47 3.30 -6.69 -16.48
C ARG A 47 1.95 -7.34 -16.82
N GLN A 48 0.85 -6.93 -16.18
CA GLN A 48 -0.51 -7.37 -16.50
C GLN A 48 -0.92 -7.05 -17.94
N ALA A 49 -0.61 -5.85 -18.42
CA ALA A 49 -0.89 -5.45 -19.78
C ALA A 49 -0.08 -6.28 -20.80
N GLN A 50 1.20 -6.55 -20.51
CA GLN A 50 2.11 -7.31 -21.37
C GLN A 50 1.76 -8.81 -21.42
N THR A 51 1.40 -9.39 -20.28
CA THR A 51 1.06 -10.84 -20.16
C THR A 51 -0.41 -11.14 -20.45
N HIS A 52 -1.23 -10.11 -20.68
CA HIS A 52 -2.68 -10.20 -20.86
C HIS A 52 -3.41 -10.94 -19.72
N SER A 53 -2.88 -10.85 -18.49
CA SER A 53 -3.49 -11.48 -17.32
C SER A 53 -4.07 -10.45 -16.37
N LEU A 54 -5.28 -10.73 -15.88
CA LEU A 54 -5.97 -9.94 -14.87
C LEU A 54 -5.33 -10.07 -13.48
N VAL A 55 -4.67 -11.19 -13.19
CA VAL A 55 -4.04 -11.46 -11.89
C VAL A 55 -2.68 -12.11 -12.14
N GLN A 56 -1.60 -11.49 -11.65
CA GLN A 56 -0.24 -12.01 -11.84
C GLN A 56 0.04 -13.04 -10.75
N MET A 57 0.31 -14.29 -11.14
CA MET A 57 0.56 -15.37 -10.18
C MET A 57 2.03 -15.43 -9.75
N ASP A 58 2.88 -14.86 -10.60
CA ASP A 58 4.34 -14.72 -10.52
C ASP A 58 4.74 -13.36 -9.94
N TRP A 59 3.89 -12.76 -9.11
CA TRP A 59 4.16 -11.50 -8.43
C TRP A 59 4.17 -11.70 -6.92
N LEU A 60 5.20 -11.18 -6.28
CA LEU A 60 5.32 -11.15 -4.84
C LEU A 60 4.53 -9.97 -4.28
N TYR A 61 3.29 -10.24 -3.88
CA TYR A 61 2.38 -9.24 -3.31
C TYR A 61 2.78 -8.83 -1.89
N SER A 62 2.20 -7.70 -1.44
CA SER A 62 2.37 -7.17 -0.09
C SER A 62 1.49 -7.88 0.94
N THR A 63 0.59 -7.14 1.61
CA THR A 63 -0.36 -7.68 2.59
C THR A 63 -1.68 -8.14 1.95
N GLU A 64 -1.95 -7.73 0.71
CA GLU A 64 -3.19 -7.97 0.00
C GLU A 64 -2.92 -8.39 -1.45
N ILE A 65 -3.64 -9.39 -1.96
CA ILE A 65 -3.62 -9.75 -3.37
C ILE A 65 -4.48 -8.75 -4.15
N HIS A 66 -3.87 -8.05 -5.11
CA HIS A 66 -4.55 -7.05 -5.93
C HIS A 66 -5.33 -7.70 -7.09
N SER A 67 -6.35 -8.50 -6.76
CA SER A 67 -7.20 -9.19 -7.74
C SER A 67 -8.18 -8.24 -8.45
N VAL A 68 -8.83 -7.34 -7.70
CA VAL A 68 -9.65 -6.24 -8.23
C VAL A 68 -9.24 -4.93 -7.56
N HIS A 69 -8.17 -4.32 -8.08
CA HIS A 69 -7.59 -3.10 -7.52
C HIS A 69 -7.25 -2.07 -8.62
N MET A 70 -6.53 -1.00 -8.24
CA MET A 70 -6.09 0.07 -9.15
C MET A 70 -5.22 -0.44 -10.32
N ASN A 71 -4.43 -1.48 -10.08
CA ASN A 71 -3.59 -2.16 -11.07
C ASN A 71 -4.33 -2.47 -12.38
N LEU A 72 -5.58 -2.94 -12.32
CA LEU A 72 -6.37 -3.24 -13.54
C LEU A 72 -6.67 -2.01 -14.40
N PHE A 73 -6.85 -0.84 -13.77
CA PHE A 73 -7.13 0.40 -14.48
C PHE A 73 -5.86 1.01 -15.07
N TYR A 74 -4.73 0.83 -14.39
CA TYR A 74 -3.42 1.14 -14.95
C TYR A 74 -3.07 0.21 -16.12
N ALA A 75 -3.35 -1.09 -16.00
CA ALA A 75 -3.12 -2.07 -17.06
C ALA A 75 -3.96 -1.74 -18.30
N LEU A 76 -5.22 -1.34 -18.11
CA LEU A 76 -6.06 -0.82 -19.18
C LEU A 76 -5.47 0.46 -19.80
N ALA A 77 -4.90 1.36 -18.99
CA ALA A 77 -4.26 2.57 -19.50
C ALA A 77 -3.03 2.25 -20.37
N PHE A 78 -2.24 1.23 -20.01
CA PHE A 78 -1.09 0.77 -20.79
C PHE A 78 -1.45 0.25 -22.20
N VAL A 79 -2.70 -0.13 -22.45
CA VAL A 79 -3.18 -0.43 -23.81
C VAL A 79 -3.11 0.79 -24.74
N PHE A 80 -3.17 2.01 -24.19
CA PHE A 80 -3.20 3.26 -24.94
C PHE A 80 -1.91 4.08 -24.87
N THR A 81 -1.03 3.82 -23.91
CA THR A 81 0.21 4.57 -23.72
C THR A 81 1.33 3.68 -23.16
N PRO A 82 2.58 3.82 -23.64
CA PRO A 82 3.73 3.15 -23.02
C PRO A 82 4.24 3.91 -21.78
N SER A 83 3.83 5.17 -21.58
CA SER A 83 4.31 6.01 -20.49
C SER A 83 3.67 5.63 -19.15
N TYR A 84 4.51 5.36 -18.15
CA TYR A 84 4.11 5.01 -16.78
C TYR A 84 3.37 6.17 -16.09
N GLU A 85 3.89 7.40 -16.21
CA GLU A 85 3.22 8.61 -15.71
C GLU A 85 1.83 8.76 -16.33
N ALA A 86 1.72 8.66 -17.65
CA ALA A 86 0.46 8.80 -18.35
C ALA A 86 -0.53 7.68 -17.96
N ALA A 87 -0.06 6.44 -17.84
CA ALA A 87 -0.88 5.30 -17.43
C ALA A 87 -1.46 5.51 -16.02
N ARG A 88 -0.65 6.01 -15.08
CA ARG A 88 -1.07 6.38 -13.72
C ARG A 88 -2.16 7.46 -13.76
N ILE A 89 -1.93 8.56 -14.48
CA ILE A 89 -2.87 9.69 -14.56
C ILE A 89 -4.20 9.24 -15.18
N ILE A 90 -4.15 8.46 -16.26
CA ILE A 90 -5.34 7.93 -16.93
C ILE A 90 -6.09 7.00 -15.98
N GLY A 91 -5.42 6.02 -15.36
CA GLY A 91 -6.05 5.07 -14.45
C GLY A 91 -6.70 5.74 -13.25
N ASN A 92 -5.99 6.66 -12.57
CA ASN A 92 -6.55 7.45 -11.47
C ASN A 92 -7.79 8.23 -11.90
N THR A 93 -7.72 8.90 -13.05
CA THR A 93 -8.83 9.69 -13.59
C THR A 93 -10.05 8.82 -13.89
N LEU A 94 -9.87 7.63 -14.49
CA LEU A 94 -10.95 6.69 -14.76
C LEU A 94 -11.63 6.24 -13.46
N VAL A 95 -10.85 5.91 -12.43
CA VAL A 95 -11.41 5.45 -11.16
C VAL A 95 -12.07 6.60 -10.39
N PHE A 96 -11.56 7.83 -10.47
CA PHE A 96 -12.26 9.00 -9.94
C PHE A 96 -13.61 9.20 -10.62
N VAL A 97 -13.70 9.08 -11.95
CA VAL A 97 -14.99 9.16 -12.67
C VAL A 97 -15.96 8.10 -12.16
N MET A 98 -15.51 6.87 -11.93
CA MET A 98 -16.35 5.82 -11.34
C MET A 98 -16.75 6.13 -9.90
N GLY A 99 -15.82 6.60 -9.06
CA GLY A 99 -16.08 7.00 -7.68
C GLY A 99 -17.10 8.15 -7.60
N MET A 100 -17.01 9.11 -8.53
CA MET A 100 -17.97 10.19 -8.69
C MET A 100 -19.35 9.67 -9.11
N ALA A 101 -19.41 8.71 -10.05
CA ALA A 101 -20.66 8.06 -10.42
C ALA A 101 -21.27 7.27 -9.24
N ALA A 102 -20.44 6.60 -8.44
CA ALA A 102 -20.86 5.87 -7.26
C ALA A 102 -21.40 6.80 -6.16
N CYS A 103 -20.71 7.90 -5.88
CA CYS A 103 -21.16 8.94 -4.96
C CYS A 103 -22.48 9.57 -5.43
N ALA A 104 -22.60 9.92 -6.71
CA ALA A 104 -23.83 10.45 -7.26
C ALA A 104 -24.99 9.43 -7.18
N GLY A 105 -24.67 8.14 -7.35
CA GLY A 105 -25.60 7.02 -7.19
C GLY A 105 -26.11 6.86 -5.75
N LEU A 106 -25.22 7.02 -4.75
CA LEU A 106 -25.57 7.02 -3.33
C LEU A 106 -26.41 8.24 -2.94
N CYS A 107 -26.01 9.43 -3.37
CA CYS A 107 -26.79 10.66 -3.17
C CYS A 107 -28.19 10.54 -3.78
N SER A 108 -28.30 9.99 -4.98
CA SER A 108 -29.59 9.71 -5.64
C SER A 108 -30.41 8.65 -4.89
N ALA A 109 -29.76 7.66 -4.28
CA ALA A 109 -30.43 6.68 -3.42
C ALA A 109 -31.02 7.34 -2.16
N CYS A 110 -30.43 8.44 -1.70
CA CYS A 110 -30.93 9.29 -0.62
C CYS A 110 -32.01 10.30 -1.07
N GLY A 111 -32.47 10.24 -2.32
CA GLY A 111 -33.52 11.11 -2.84
C GLY A 111 -33.04 12.47 -3.39
N LEU A 112 -31.73 12.70 -3.48
CA LEU A 112 -31.21 13.93 -4.08
C LEU A 112 -31.42 13.93 -5.60
N SER A 113 -31.60 15.13 -6.17
CA SER A 113 -31.62 15.30 -7.62
C SER A 113 -30.25 14.97 -8.24
N LEU A 114 -30.23 14.58 -9.51
CA LEU A 114 -28.97 14.30 -10.23
C LEU A 114 -28.00 15.48 -10.19
N GLY A 115 -28.47 16.73 -10.39
CA GLY A 115 -27.62 17.91 -10.33
C GLY A 115 -26.94 18.09 -8.96
N ALA A 116 -27.70 17.94 -7.87
CA ALA A 116 -27.13 18.01 -6.52
C ALA A 116 -26.15 16.85 -6.24
N SER A 117 -26.47 15.66 -6.74
CA SER A 117 -25.61 14.47 -6.63
C SER A 117 -24.28 14.66 -7.37
N LEU A 118 -24.30 15.26 -8.56
CA LEU A 118 -23.09 15.61 -9.31
C LEU A 118 -22.28 16.70 -8.62
N CYS A 119 -22.93 17.70 -7.99
CA CYS A 119 -22.21 18.70 -7.21
C CYS A 119 -21.49 18.09 -5.99
N ALA A 120 -22.10 17.12 -5.32
CA ALA A 120 -21.44 16.38 -4.23
C ALA A 120 -20.27 15.54 -4.76
N ALA A 121 -20.47 14.84 -5.87
CA ALA A 121 -19.43 14.02 -6.50
C ALA A 121 -18.22 14.86 -6.95
N ALA A 122 -18.43 16.08 -7.43
CA ALA A 122 -17.35 17.00 -7.82
C ALA A 122 -16.38 17.36 -6.68
N MET A 123 -16.74 17.10 -5.42
CA MET A 123 -15.81 17.33 -4.30
C MET A 123 -14.70 16.26 -4.22
N LEU A 124 -14.90 15.07 -4.78
CA LEU A 124 -14.00 13.93 -4.60
C LEU A 124 -12.60 14.11 -5.24
N PRO A 125 -12.46 14.66 -6.45
CA PRO A 125 -11.14 14.83 -7.07
C PRO A 125 -10.31 15.96 -6.45
N LEU A 126 -10.93 16.84 -5.65
CA LEU A 126 -10.26 17.97 -5.03
C LEU A 126 -9.44 17.51 -3.82
N ALA A 127 -8.11 17.60 -3.94
CA ALA A 127 -7.22 17.29 -2.83
C ALA A 127 -7.29 18.39 -1.77
N ALA A 128 -7.77 18.03 -0.57
CA ALA A 128 -7.83 18.94 0.56
C ALA A 128 -6.48 19.04 1.30
N SER A 129 -5.63 18.02 1.21
CA SER A 129 -4.39 17.89 1.99
C SER A 129 -3.33 17.07 1.25
N THR A 130 -2.10 17.10 1.76
CA THR A 130 -0.99 16.27 1.27
C THR A 130 -1.31 14.79 1.41
N VAL A 131 -1.84 14.35 2.56
CA VAL A 131 -2.21 12.94 2.79
C VAL A 131 -3.23 12.47 1.75
N TYR A 132 -4.24 13.30 1.45
CA TYR A 132 -5.22 12.99 0.41
C TYR A 132 -4.56 13.00 -0.97
N ALA A 133 -3.72 13.99 -1.28
CA ALA A 133 -3.06 14.08 -2.58
C ALA A 133 -2.17 12.86 -2.85
N GLU A 134 -1.35 12.47 -1.88
CA GLU A 134 -0.44 11.33 -1.97
C GLU A 134 -1.19 10.01 -2.14
N ASN A 135 -2.23 9.76 -1.34
CA ASN A 135 -2.86 8.43 -1.24
C ASN A 135 -4.09 8.25 -2.15
N MET A 136 -4.74 9.35 -2.55
CA MET A 136 -5.90 9.35 -3.46
C MET A 136 -5.54 9.95 -4.80
N THR A 137 -5.05 11.19 -4.84
CA THR A 137 -4.97 11.92 -6.11
C THR A 137 -3.85 11.43 -7.01
N VAL A 138 -2.62 11.35 -6.49
CA VAL A 138 -1.39 11.01 -7.23
C VAL A 138 -1.10 9.52 -7.12
N GLY A 139 -1.02 8.98 -5.90
CA GLY A 139 -0.72 7.55 -5.70
C GLY A 139 -1.86 6.61 -6.03
N GLY A 140 -3.11 7.07 -6.00
CA GLY A 140 -4.27 6.34 -6.53
C GLY A 140 -4.78 5.16 -5.69
N TYR A 141 -3.98 4.61 -4.78
CA TYR A 141 -4.26 3.38 -4.05
C TYR A 141 -5.66 3.32 -3.41
N TYR A 142 -6.16 4.40 -2.79
CA TYR A 142 -7.46 4.38 -2.12
C TYR A 142 -8.66 4.78 -3.01
N ILE A 143 -8.47 5.22 -4.26
CA ILE A 143 -9.60 5.71 -5.10
C ILE A 143 -10.62 4.58 -5.34
N ILE A 144 -10.15 3.36 -5.60
CA ILE A 144 -11.03 2.22 -5.88
C ILE A 144 -12.00 1.91 -4.73
N HIS A 145 -11.61 2.23 -3.50
CA HIS A 145 -12.44 2.04 -2.32
C HIS A 145 -13.68 2.96 -2.33
N LEU A 146 -13.65 4.10 -3.03
CA LEU A 146 -14.84 4.95 -3.22
C LEU A 146 -15.95 4.20 -3.99
N VAL A 147 -15.55 3.40 -4.97
CA VAL A 147 -16.46 2.67 -5.85
C VAL A 147 -17.21 1.61 -5.03
N PHE A 148 -16.46 0.76 -4.33
CA PHE A 148 -17.02 -0.26 -3.44
C PHE A 148 -17.83 0.34 -2.30
N GLY A 149 -17.27 1.29 -1.56
CA GLY A 149 -17.95 1.92 -0.41
C GLY A 149 -19.26 2.62 -0.79
N PHE A 150 -19.28 3.44 -1.85
CA PHE A 150 -20.49 4.18 -2.22
C PHE A 150 -21.53 3.32 -2.92
N TRP A 151 -21.15 2.40 -3.83
CA TRP A 151 -22.12 1.49 -4.44
C TRP A 151 -22.63 0.45 -3.45
N GLY A 152 -21.77 -0.08 -2.58
CA GLY A 152 -22.13 -0.99 -1.50
C GLY A 152 -23.20 -0.37 -0.61
N ALA A 153 -22.96 0.85 -0.10
CA ALA A 153 -23.95 1.60 0.69
C ALA A 153 -25.24 1.90 -0.10
N ALA A 154 -25.14 2.28 -1.38
CA ALA A 154 -26.32 2.57 -2.20
C ALA A 154 -27.19 1.32 -2.45
N LEU A 155 -26.55 0.17 -2.71
CA LEU A 155 -27.19 -1.11 -2.92
C LEU A 155 -27.78 -1.66 -1.63
N TRP A 156 -27.09 -1.52 -0.50
CA TRP A 156 -27.58 -1.86 0.83
C TRP A 156 -28.90 -1.18 1.15
N LEU A 157 -28.98 0.16 1.00
CA LEU A 157 -30.20 0.93 1.24
C LEU A 157 -31.34 0.51 0.29
N LYS A 158 -31.01 0.30 -0.99
CA LYS A 158 -31.98 -0.15 -2.00
C LYS A 158 -32.49 -1.57 -1.74
N ALA A 159 -31.64 -2.48 -1.27
CA ALA A 159 -31.97 -3.86 -0.95
C ALA A 159 -32.86 -3.92 0.31
N ALA A 160 -32.55 -3.11 1.32
CA ALA A 160 -33.34 -2.99 2.53
C ALA A 160 -34.76 -2.46 2.26
N ARG A 161 -34.90 -1.42 1.42
CA ARG A 161 -36.16 -0.65 1.30
C ARG A 161 -37.01 -0.98 0.07
N LYS A 162 -36.41 -1.12 -1.12
CA LYS A 162 -37.18 -1.22 -2.40
C LYS A 162 -37.69 -2.62 -2.75
N ARG A 163 -37.34 -3.64 -1.95
CA ARG A 163 -37.84 -5.02 -2.05
C ARG A 163 -37.68 -5.71 -3.42
N ARG A 164 -36.75 -5.24 -4.28
CA ARG A 164 -36.48 -5.86 -5.58
C ARG A 164 -35.36 -6.90 -5.47
N LYS A 165 -35.63 -8.12 -5.95
CA LYS A 165 -34.66 -9.24 -5.95
C LYS A 165 -33.31 -8.84 -6.58
N ARG A 166 -33.33 -8.06 -7.68
CA ARG A 166 -32.12 -7.55 -8.33
C ARG A 166 -31.22 -6.73 -7.41
N ASN A 167 -31.80 -5.87 -6.54
CA ASN A 167 -30.99 -5.04 -5.64
C ASN A 167 -30.36 -5.88 -4.54
N THR A 168 -31.10 -6.87 -4.01
CA THR A 168 -30.57 -7.80 -3.00
C THR A 168 -29.48 -8.68 -3.59
N ALA A 169 -29.66 -9.20 -4.81
CA ALA A 169 -28.63 -9.98 -5.50
C ALA A 169 -27.37 -9.15 -5.81
N ALA A 170 -27.54 -7.89 -6.26
CA ALA A 170 -26.42 -7.00 -6.50
C ALA A 170 -25.67 -6.63 -5.21
N PHE A 171 -26.41 -6.40 -4.10
CA PHE A 171 -25.80 -6.18 -2.79
C PHE A 171 -25.05 -7.43 -2.28
N ALA A 172 -25.64 -8.61 -2.44
CA ALA A 172 -25.00 -9.88 -2.09
C ALA A 172 -23.69 -10.10 -2.89
N ALA A 173 -23.72 -9.84 -4.19
CA ALA A 173 -22.56 -9.98 -5.06
C ALA A 173 -21.43 -8.99 -4.69
N ILE A 174 -21.75 -7.72 -4.44
CA ILE A 174 -20.71 -6.75 -4.07
C ILE A 174 -20.09 -7.08 -2.71
N CYS A 175 -20.88 -7.55 -1.71
CA CYS A 175 -20.32 -7.97 -0.43
C CYS A 175 -19.37 -9.16 -0.58
N LEU A 176 -19.72 -10.15 -1.41
CA LEU A 176 -18.85 -11.30 -1.68
C LEU A 176 -17.53 -10.87 -2.31
N VAL A 177 -17.58 -9.96 -3.30
CA VAL A 177 -16.38 -9.43 -3.96
C VAL A 177 -15.54 -8.60 -2.99
N GLU A 178 -16.16 -7.72 -2.20
CA GLU A 178 -15.48 -6.95 -1.14
C GLU A 178 -14.70 -7.86 -0.19
N GLY A 179 -15.31 -8.97 0.23
CA GLY A 179 -14.66 -10.00 1.05
C GLY A 179 -13.46 -10.65 0.36
N LEU A 180 -13.62 -11.05 -0.91
CA LEU A 180 -12.54 -11.66 -1.71
C LEU A 180 -11.36 -10.71 -1.95
N CYS A 181 -11.59 -9.40 -1.97
CA CYS A 181 -10.54 -8.41 -2.17
C CYS A 181 -9.66 -8.24 -0.93
N SER A 182 -10.26 -7.94 0.23
CA SER A 182 -9.50 -7.76 1.48
C SER A 182 -10.43 -7.68 2.70
N VAL A 183 -9.91 -8.11 3.86
CA VAL A 183 -10.51 -7.89 5.18
C VAL A 183 -10.82 -6.40 5.43
N ARG A 184 -10.07 -5.48 4.82
CA ARG A 184 -10.28 -4.03 4.94
C ARG A 184 -11.67 -3.63 4.47
N TYR A 185 -12.21 -4.22 3.40
CA TYR A 185 -13.57 -3.90 2.95
C TYR A 185 -14.62 -4.39 3.96
N VAL A 186 -14.38 -5.54 4.58
CA VAL A 186 -15.24 -6.07 5.65
C VAL A 186 -15.24 -5.13 6.85
N LEU A 187 -14.06 -4.72 7.33
CA LEU A 187 -13.89 -3.85 8.50
C LEU A 187 -14.38 -2.42 8.24
N CYS A 188 -14.00 -1.83 7.12
CA CYS A 188 -14.26 -0.42 6.83
C CYS A 188 -15.67 -0.16 6.27
N PHE A 189 -16.31 -1.15 5.62
CA PHE A 189 -17.63 -0.96 4.99
C PHE A 189 -18.71 -1.87 5.55
N LEU A 190 -18.49 -3.17 5.68
CA LEU A 190 -19.56 -4.09 6.09
C LEU A 190 -19.85 -4.02 7.60
N CYS A 191 -18.82 -3.98 8.45
CA CYS A 191 -18.97 -3.84 9.90
C CYS A 191 -19.79 -2.58 10.28
N PRO A 192 -19.55 -1.39 9.71
CA PRO A 192 -20.40 -0.23 9.92
C PRO A 192 -21.86 -0.43 9.52
N MET A 193 -22.17 -1.16 8.44
CA MET A 193 -23.56 -1.50 8.10
C MET A 193 -24.20 -2.36 9.18
N VAL A 194 -23.47 -3.36 9.70
CA VAL A 194 -23.93 -4.23 10.80
C VAL A 194 -24.20 -3.42 12.06
N VAL A 195 -23.31 -2.48 12.43
CA VAL A 195 -23.53 -1.59 13.58
C VAL A 195 -24.81 -0.78 13.41
N VAL A 196 -25.03 -0.16 12.24
CA VAL A 196 -26.25 0.64 12.00
C VAL A 196 -27.51 -0.22 12.06
N ALA A 197 -27.52 -1.37 11.38
CA ALA A 197 -28.70 -2.24 11.34
C ALA A 197 -28.96 -2.92 12.70
N GLY A 198 -27.91 -3.29 13.42
CA GLY A 198 -27.98 -3.86 14.77
C GLY A 198 -28.52 -2.86 15.78
N LEU A 199 -28.00 -1.63 15.81
CA LEU A 199 -28.52 -0.57 16.66
C LEU A 199 -29.97 -0.22 16.32
N ASP A 200 -30.31 -0.18 15.03
CA ASP A 200 -31.70 0.04 14.59
C ASP A 200 -32.65 -1.02 15.14
N TRP A 201 -32.25 -2.29 15.05
CA TRP A 201 -33.05 -3.40 15.55
C TRP A 201 -33.15 -3.39 17.08
N LEU A 202 -32.03 -3.17 17.78
CA LEU A 202 -31.97 -3.13 19.26
C LEU A 202 -32.83 -2.01 19.85
N LEU A 203 -32.83 -0.84 19.22
CA LEU A 203 -33.56 0.34 19.69
C LEU A 203 -35.01 0.41 19.19
N SER A 204 -35.42 -0.49 18.29
CA SER A 204 -36.80 -0.51 17.78
C SER A 204 -37.80 -0.99 18.83
N SER A 205 -38.86 -0.20 19.04
CA SER A 205 -39.99 -0.55 19.90
C SER A 205 -41.10 -1.20 19.08
N GLY A 206 -41.03 -2.52 18.90
CA GLY A 206 -42.00 -3.27 18.09
C GLY A 206 -41.93 -4.79 18.27
N ARG A 207 -42.92 -5.51 17.72
CA ARG A 207 -42.92 -6.99 17.71
C ARG A 207 -41.82 -7.50 16.79
N ARG A 208 -40.89 -8.31 17.33
CA ARG A 208 -39.77 -8.94 16.62
C ARG A 208 -40.24 -10.10 15.72
N THR A 209 -40.93 -9.78 14.63
CA THR A 209 -41.36 -10.77 13.63
C THR A 209 -40.48 -10.70 12.38
N LEU A 210 -40.36 -11.79 11.62
CA LEU A 210 -39.58 -11.81 10.37
C LEU A 210 -40.09 -10.84 9.28
N ARG A 211 -41.33 -10.36 9.41
CA ARG A 211 -41.95 -9.38 8.49
C ARG A 211 -41.74 -7.94 8.93
N ASP A 212 -41.24 -7.72 10.14
CA ASP A 212 -40.91 -6.40 10.66
C ASP A 212 -39.79 -5.73 9.83
N THR A 213 -39.87 -4.41 9.66
CA THR A 213 -38.95 -3.67 8.79
C THR A 213 -37.54 -3.65 9.37
N HIS A 214 -37.39 -3.52 10.69
CA HIS A 214 -36.09 -3.50 11.37
C HIS A 214 -35.44 -4.88 11.35
N THR A 215 -36.22 -5.92 11.65
CA THR A 215 -35.75 -7.32 11.61
C THR A 215 -35.31 -7.70 10.19
N ARG A 216 -36.04 -7.26 9.17
CA ARG A 216 -35.65 -7.48 7.77
C ARG A 216 -34.39 -6.70 7.39
N PHE A 217 -34.28 -5.44 7.81
CA PHE A 217 -33.10 -4.61 7.52
C PHE A 217 -31.84 -5.25 8.10
N LEU A 218 -31.92 -5.73 9.35
CA LEU A 218 -30.87 -6.53 9.97
C LEU A 218 -30.61 -7.81 9.17
N GLY A 219 -31.64 -8.56 8.78
CA GLY A 219 -31.50 -9.80 8.01
C GLY A 219 -30.79 -9.62 6.67
N VAL A 220 -31.12 -8.58 5.90
CA VAL A 220 -30.41 -8.25 4.64
C VAL A 220 -28.95 -7.89 4.92
N THR A 221 -28.70 -7.13 5.98
CA THR A 221 -27.35 -6.69 6.35
C THR A 221 -26.49 -7.86 6.80
N LEU A 222 -27.00 -8.74 7.66
CA LEU A 222 -26.31 -9.94 8.13
C LEU A 222 -26.07 -10.94 6.99
N ALA A 223 -27.01 -11.08 6.06
CA ALA A 223 -26.80 -11.91 4.88
C ALA A 223 -25.66 -11.37 3.98
N GLY A 224 -25.60 -10.05 3.77
CA GLY A 224 -24.50 -9.40 3.06
C GLY A 224 -23.17 -9.56 3.80
N PHE A 225 -23.16 -9.31 5.12
CA PHE A 225 -21.98 -9.49 5.97
C PHE A 225 -21.46 -10.94 5.94
N ALA A 226 -22.35 -11.94 6.05
CA ALA A 226 -21.98 -13.34 5.96
C ALA A 226 -21.35 -13.70 4.59
N LEU A 227 -21.84 -13.11 3.50
CA LEU A 227 -21.23 -13.26 2.18
C LEU A 227 -19.87 -12.57 2.07
N GLY A 228 -19.68 -11.42 2.70
CA GLY A 228 -18.36 -10.78 2.78
C GLY A 228 -17.36 -11.59 3.60
N VAL A 229 -17.78 -12.12 4.76
CA VAL A 229 -16.95 -13.04 5.54
C VAL A 229 -16.65 -14.33 4.76
N LEU A 230 -17.63 -14.86 4.03
CA LEU A 230 -17.41 -16.03 3.17
C LEU A 230 -16.41 -15.72 2.05
N GLY A 231 -16.49 -14.55 1.42
CA GLY A 231 -15.53 -14.08 0.43
C GLY A 231 -14.13 -13.98 1.01
N TYR A 232 -13.99 -13.39 2.19
CA TYR A 232 -12.70 -13.29 2.88
C TYR A 232 -12.14 -14.66 3.31
N ALA A 233 -12.98 -15.53 3.86
CA ALA A 233 -12.58 -16.89 4.18
C ALA A 233 -12.16 -17.67 2.93
N ALA A 234 -12.85 -17.46 1.81
CA ALA A 234 -12.45 -18.04 0.53
C ALA A 234 -11.09 -17.49 0.06
N SER A 235 -10.81 -16.18 0.20
CA SER A 235 -9.49 -15.64 -0.15
C SER A 235 -8.37 -16.20 0.74
N GLU A 236 -8.60 -16.35 2.05
CA GLU A 236 -7.62 -16.94 2.99
C GLU A 236 -7.33 -18.42 2.69
N VAL A 237 -8.27 -19.12 2.06
CA VAL A 237 -8.07 -20.52 1.63
C VAL A 237 -7.45 -20.57 0.23
N VAL A 238 -7.95 -19.77 -0.70
CA VAL A 238 -7.58 -19.87 -2.10
C VAL A 238 -6.22 -19.22 -2.37
N TYR A 239 -5.98 -18.01 -1.87
CA TYR A 239 -4.78 -17.24 -2.22
C TYR A 239 -3.46 -17.88 -1.75
N PRO A 240 -3.33 -18.41 -0.51
CA PRO A 240 -2.07 -19.06 -0.10
C PRO A 240 -1.75 -20.34 -0.89
N ARG A 241 -2.73 -20.93 -1.60
CA ARG A 241 -2.53 -22.10 -2.47
C ARG A 241 -2.16 -21.72 -3.90
N LEU A 242 -2.34 -20.45 -4.26
CA LEU A 242 -2.20 -19.94 -5.62
C LEU A 242 -1.01 -18.99 -5.76
N PHE A 243 -0.67 -18.24 -4.72
CA PHE A 243 0.37 -17.21 -4.74
C PHE A 243 1.51 -17.56 -3.77
N VAL A 244 2.74 -17.23 -4.17
CA VAL A 244 3.97 -17.45 -3.40
C VAL A 244 4.00 -16.58 -2.12
N SER A 245 3.43 -15.38 -2.19
CA SER A 245 3.26 -14.44 -1.08
C SER A 245 1.92 -13.73 -1.16
N GLY A 246 1.58 -12.90 -0.16
CA GLY A 246 0.48 -11.94 -0.30
C GLY A 246 -0.80 -12.17 0.51
N VAL A 247 -0.74 -12.91 1.61
CA VAL A 247 -1.90 -13.03 2.50
C VAL A 247 -1.49 -12.64 3.91
N GLY A 248 -1.79 -11.38 4.28
CA GLY A 248 -1.83 -10.97 5.68
C GLY A 248 -2.94 -11.76 6.37
N GLY A 249 -2.60 -12.96 6.84
CA GLY A 249 -3.58 -13.90 7.35
C GLY A 249 -4.34 -13.33 8.54
N ALA A 250 -5.58 -13.77 8.75
CA ALA A 250 -6.44 -13.30 9.85
C ALA A 250 -5.76 -13.37 11.23
N GLY A 251 -4.82 -14.29 11.41
CA GLY A 251 -4.03 -14.47 12.63
C GLY A 251 -3.00 -13.37 12.93
N SER A 252 -2.76 -12.44 11.99
CA SER A 252 -1.88 -11.28 12.19
C SER A 252 -2.52 -10.14 12.99
N PHE A 253 -3.85 -10.12 13.10
CA PHE A 253 -4.57 -9.09 13.87
C PHE A 253 -4.59 -9.45 15.35
N VAL A 254 -3.78 -8.75 16.13
CA VAL A 254 -3.69 -8.91 17.59
C VAL A 254 -4.28 -7.68 18.27
N PHE A 255 -4.97 -7.87 19.39
CA PHE A 255 -5.42 -6.74 20.20
C PHE A 255 -4.23 -6.07 20.90
N ASN A 256 -4.20 -4.73 20.86
CA ASN A 256 -3.25 -3.96 21.66
C ASN A 256 -3.44 -4.24 23.16
N PRO A 257 -2.35 -4.24 23.94
CA PRO A 257 -2.45 -4.17 25.40
C PRO A 257 -3.32 -2.98 25.83
N LEU A 258 -4.11 -3.17 26.89
CA LEU A 258 -4.96 -2.11 27.45
C LEU A 258 -4.12 -1.13 28.29
N ASP A 259 -3.42 -0.23 27.60
CA ASP A 259 -2.60 0.84 28.16
C ASP A 259 -3.30 2.20 27.98
N GLY A 260 -3.79 2.78 29.08
CA GLY A 260 -4.54 4.04 29.08
C GLY A 260 -3.80 5.22 28.41
N PRO A 261 -2.57 5.54 28.84
CA PRO A 261 -1.71 6.53 28.17
C PRO A 261 -1.52 6.30 26.66
N ALA A 262 -1.16 5.08 26.25
CA ALA A 262 -0.93 4.78 24.84
C ALA A 262 -2.22 4.92 24.01
N MET A 263 -3.35 4.42 24.52
CA MET A 263 -4.66 4.60 23.91
C MET A 263 -5.03 6.08 23.78
N GLY A 264 -4.78 6.89 24.81
CA GLY A 264 -5.01 8.33 24.79
C GLY A 264 -4.16 9.06 23.75
N GLN A 265 -2.88 8.68 23.61
CA GLN A 265 -1.99 9.20 22.58
C GLN A 265 -2.46 8.85 21.16
N THR A 266 -2.94 7.62 20.95
CA THR A 266 -3.52 7.20 19.68
C THR A 266 -4.75 8.04 19.33
N LEU A 267 -5.66 8.27 20.28
CA LEU A 267 -6.84 9.13 20.06
C LEU A 267 -6.45 10.57 19.67
N TRP A 268 -5.46 11.15 20.34
CA TRP A 268 -4.97 12.49 20.01
C TRP A 268 -4.33 12.55 18.62
N THR A 269 -3.54 11.53 18.29
CA THR A 269 -2.91 11.39 16.96
C THR A 269 -3.96 11.30 15.87
N VAL A 270 -4.97 10.45 16.03
CA VAL A 270 -6.09 10.30 15.08
C VAL A 270 -6.83 11.63 14.91
N PHE A 271 -7.07 12.37 15.98
CA PHE A 271 -7.71 13.68 15.89
C PHE A 271 -6.85 14.70 15.14
N ALA A 272 -5.55 14.77 15.42
CA ALA A 272 -4.63 15.66 14.72
C ALA A 272 -4.54 15.31 13.22
N ASP A 273 -4.45 14.02 12.89
CA ASP A 273 -4.37 13.55 11.51
C ASP A 273 -5.71 13.70 10.78
N PHE A 274 -6.84 13.64 11.47
CA PHE A 274 -8.15 14.02 10.92
C PHE A 274 -8.14 15.47 10.43
N LEU A 275 -7.63 16.40 11.25
CA LEU A 275 -7.51 17.80 10.86
C LEU A 275 -6.57 17.97 9.67
N LYS A 276 -5.40 17.31 9.70
CA LYS A 276 -4.45 17.35 8.56
C LYS A 276 -5.09 16.80 7.29
N LEU A 277 -5.85 15.71 7.38
CA LEU A 277 -6.50 15.06 6.24
C LEU A 277 -7.50 15.98 5.53
N ILE A 278 -8.25 16.79 6.28
CA ILE A 278 -9.19 17.78 5.72
C ILE A 278 -8.51 19.11 5.35
N GLY A 279 -7.19 19.21 5.49
CA GLY A 279 -6.37 20.31 4.97
C GLY A 279 -5.75 21.24 6.00
N TRP A 280 -5.81 20.91 7.29
CA TRP A 280 -5.23 21.74 8.34
C TRP A 280 -3.71 21.78 8.25
N ARG A 281 -3.12 22.98 8.34
CA ARG A 281 -1.67 23.20 8.31
C ARG A 281 -1.16 23.71 9.67
N GLY A 282 -0.09 23.09 10.17
CA GLY A 282 0.60 23.51 11.39
C GLY A 282 1.64 24.61 11.13
N GLY A 283 1.93 25.44 12.14
CA GLY A 283 3.01 26.43 12.08
C GLY A 283 2.76 27.64 11.17
N VAL A 284 1.51 27.90 10.77
CA VAL A 284 1.17 28.99 9.84
C VAL A 284 0.62 30.22 10.56
N ALA A 285 0.86 31.40 10.00
CA ALA A 285 0.33 32.66 10.54
C ALA A 285 -1.20 32.74 10.38
N LEU A 286 -1.91 33.27 11.40
CA LEU A 286 -3.37 33.36 11.39
C LEU A 286 -3.91 34.20 10.22
N PHE A 287 -3.24 35.31 9.89
CA PHE A 287 -3.61 36.22 8.79
C PHE A 287 -2.79 35.93 7.52
N SER A 288 -2.79 34.66 7.10
CA SER A 288 -2.21 34.19 5.84
C SER A 288 -3.25 33.42 5.03
N PRO A 289 -3.03 33.12 3.73
CA PRO A 289 -3.90 32.21 2.98
C PRO A 289 -4.08 30.86 3.67
N GLU A 290 -3.01 30.31 4.25
CA GLU A 290 -3.02 29.05 4.99
C GLU A 290 -3.81 29.16 6.31
N GLY A 291 -3.65 30.27 7.02
CA GLY A 291 -4.44 30.60 8.22
C GLY A 291 -5.93 30.76 7.91
N ALA A 292 -6.27 31.41 6.79
CA ALA A 292 -7.63 31.53 6.30
C ALA A 292 -8.23 30.15 5.94
N ALA A 293 -7.44 29.24 5.36
CA ALA A 293 -7.87 27.87 5.11
C ALA A 293 -8.17 27.11 6.42
N ASN A 294 -7.31 27.23 7.44
CA ASN A 294 -7.56 26.66 8.76
C ASN A 294 -8.86 27.20 9.40
N LEU A 295 -9.11 28.51 9.29
CA LEU A 295 -10.35 29.12 9.78
C LEU A 295 -11.59 28.63 9.02
N LEU A 296 -11.48 28.42 7.70
CA LEU A 296 -12.56 27.84 6.90
C LEU A 296 -12.83 26.38 7.28
N ILE A 297 -11.80 25.59 7.56
CA ILE A 297 -11.94 24.21 8.09
C ILE A 297 -12.70 24.24 9.43
N ALA A 298 -12.29 25.11 10.36
CA ALA A 298 -13.01 25.27 11.63
C ALA A 298 -14.47 25.68 11.42
N ALA A 299 -14.75 26.61 10.48
CA ALA A 299 -16.10 27.00 10.13
C ALA A 299 -16.91 25.84 9.53
N VAL A 300 -16.33 25.03 8.65
CA VAL A 300 -16.98 23.83 8.08
C VAL A 300 -17.32 22.84 9.18
N LEU A 301 -16.41 22.58 10.14
CA LEU A 301 -16.65 21.66 11.25
C LEU A 301 -17.77 22.17 12.17
N VAL A 302 -17.74 23.45 12.56
CA VAL A 302 -18.75 24.05 13.45
C VAL A 302 -20.12 24.13 12.77
N LEU A 303 -20.19 24.75 11.59
CA LEU A 303 -21.44 24.91 10.84
C LEU A 303 -21.99 23.55 10.40
N GLY A 304 -21.10 22.63 9.98
CA GLY A 304 -21.44 21.26 9.60
C GLY A 304 -22.01 20.48 10.77
N THR A 305 -21.46 20.60 11.98
CA THR A 305 -21.99 19.96 13.19
C THR A 305 -23.37 20.49 13.54
N ILE A 306 -23.56 21.81 13.54
CA ILE A 306 -24.86 22.44 13.81
C ILE A 306 -25.90 22.00 12.77
N ALA A 307 -25.53 22.02 11.49
CA ALA A 307 -26.39 21.61 10.39
C ALA A 307 -26.76 20.12 10.47
N THR A 308 -25.77 19.26 10.71
CA THR A 308 -25.96 17.81 10.85
C THR A 308 -26.92 17.50 11.99
N ARG A 309 -26.75 18.12 13.16
CA ARG A 309 -27.65 17.94 14.31
C ARG A 309 -29.07 18.38 13.98
N ARG A 310 -29.23 19.56 13.37
CA ARG A 310 -30.56 20.11 13.00
C ARG A 310 -31.28 19.22 11.99
N VAL A 311 -30.58 18.80 10.94
CA VAL A 311 -31.15 17.93 9.90
C VAL A 311 -31.48 16.57 10.49
N TYR A 312 -30.55 15.94 11.23
CA TYR A 312 -30.78 14.62 11.82
C TYR A 312 -32.01 14.58 12.74
N ALA A 313 -32.21 15.61 13.56
CA ALA A 313 -33.37 15.73 14.44
C ALA A 313 -34.69 15.95 13.68
N GLY A 314 -34.63 16.52 12.47
CA GLY A 314 -35.80 16.80 11.63
C GLY A 314 -36.19 15.67 10.67
N LEU A 315 -35.34 14.64 10.49
CA LEU A 315 -35.62 13.54 9.55
C LEU A 315 -36.70 12.59 10.12
N ASN A 316 -37.81 12.47 9.40
CA ASN A 316 -38.88 11.54 9.66
C ASN A 316 -38.50 10.12 9.16
N PRO A 317 -38.37 9.11 10.04
CA PRO A 317 -38.06 7.75 9.63
C PRO A 317 -39.15 7.04 8.81
N GLU A 318 -40.37 7.59 8.75
CA GLU A 318 -41.47 7.00 7.98
C GLU A 318 -41.36 7.31 6.48
N ASP A 319 -40.86 8.49 6.12
CA ASP A 319 -40.61 8.85 4.72
C ASP A 319 -39.41 8.06 4.18
N GLU A 320 -39.56 7.47 2.98
CA GLU A 320 -38.53 6.61 2.39
C GLU A 320 -37.21 7.35 2.18
N ARG A 321 -37.27 8.61 1.72
CA ARG A 321 -36.08 9.41 1.40
C ARG A 321 -35.39 9.85 2.67
N GLU A 322 -36.15 10.37 3.63
CA GLU A 322 -35.61 10.80 4.91
C GLU A 322 -35.04 9.63 5.72
N TRP A 323 -35.66 8.45 5.63
CA TRP A 323 -35.09 7.20 6.16
C TRP A 323 -33.72 6.91 5.55
N THR A 324 -33.59 6.94 4.22
CA THR A 324 -32.28 6.68 3.57
C THR A 324 -31.22 7.73 3.95
N GLY A 325 -31.59 9.01 4.00
CA GLY A 325 -30.70 10.08 4.45
C GLY A 325 -30.21 9.84 5.88
N ARG A 326 -31.12 9.48 6.79
CA ARG A 326 -30.78 9.17 8.19
C ARG A 326 -29.83 7.99 8.30
N ARG A 327 -30.02 6.94 7.49
CA ARG A 327 -29.13 5.76 7.50
C ARG A 327 -27.74 6.06 6.99
N VAL A 328 -27.60 6.89 5.95
CA VAL A 328 -26.27 7.31 5.47
C VAL A 328 -25.53 8.12 6.53
N MET A 329 -26.21 9.00 7.25
CA MET A 329 -25.60 9.75 8.36
C MET A 329 -25.14 8.83 9.49
N GLN A 330 -25.96 7.86 9.89
CA GLN A 330 -25.59 6.85 10.89
C GLN A 330 -24.45 5.96 10.41
N TYR A 331 -24.45 5.60 9.13
CA TYR A 331 -23.42 4.77 8.52
C TYR A 331 -22.07 5.50 8.46
N ALA A 332 -22.03 6.78 8.10
CA ALA A 332 -20.80 7.57 8.16
C ALA A 332 -20.25 7.67 9.58
N ALA A 333 -21.12 7.85 10.58
CA ALA A 333 -20.71 7.84 11.99
C ALA A 333 -20.18 6.46 12.41
N ALA A 334 -20.88 5.37 12.06
CA ALA A 334 -20.44 4.01 12.34
C ALA A 334 -19.11 3.68 11.65
N ALA A 335 -18.92 4.12 10.40
CA ALA A 335 -17.66 3.95 9.67
C ALA A 335 -16.51 4.63 10.40
N PHE A 336 -16.70 5.87 10.85
CA PHE A 336 -15.71 6.57 11.64
C PHE A 336 -15.37 5.83 12.95
N PHE A 337 -16.37 5.44 13.74
CA PHE A 337 -16.14 4.82 15.06
C PHE A 337 -15.62 3.38 14.98
N VAL A 338 -16.01 2.60 13.98
CA VAL A 338 -15.46 1.23 13.77
C VAL A 338 -13.99 1.31 13.38
N ASN A 339 -13.60 2.25 12.50
CA ASN A 339 -12.19 2.44 12.16
C ASN A 339 -11.40 2.97 13.37
N LEU A 340 -11.97 3.93 14.12
CA LEU A 340 -11.36 4.43 15.36
C LEU A 340 -11.14 3.30 16.38
N PHE A 341 -12.11 2.39 16.51
CA PHE A 341 -11.97 1.19 17.33
C PHE A 341 -10.78 0.35 16.85
N CYS A 342 -10.68 0.08 15.55
CA CYS A 342 -9.54 -0.69 15.02
C CYS A 342 -8.21 0.01 15.35
N PHE A 343 -8.09 1.31 15.10
CA PHE A 343 -6.86 2.07 15.33
C PHE A 343 -6.38 2.05 16.78
N VAL A 344 -7.31 2.07 17.73
CA VAL A 344 -6.97 2.08 19.16
C VAL A 344 -6.69 0.66 19.66
N PHE A 345 -7.50 -0.31 19.26
CA PHE A 345 -7.52 -1.63 19.89
C PHE A 345 -6.79 -2.71 19.11
N VAL A 346 -6.43 -2.51 17.85
CA VAL A 346 -5.80 -3.55 17.01
C VAL A 346 -4.39 -3.12 16.62
N GLN A 347 -3.43 -3.97 16.94
CA GLN A 347 -2.00 -3.73 16.75
C GLN A 347 -1.66 -3.52 15.28
N GLY A 348 -0.82 -2.52 15.01
CA GLY A 348 -0.32 -2.23 13.66
C GLY A 348 -1.37 -1.66 12.68
N THR A 349 -2.59 -1.35 13.12
CA THR A 349 -3.67 -0.95 12.21
C THR A 349 -3.79 0.56 11.98
N TYR A 350 -2.97 1.39 12.63
CA TYR A 350 -3.05 2.85 12.45
C TYR A 350 -1.90 3.41 11.60
N LEU A 351 -2.30 4.01 10.49
CA LEU A 351 -1.52 4.95 9.68
C LEU A 351 -2.46 6.08 9.26
N ASN A 352 -1.94 7.30 9.14
CA ASN A 352 -2.73 8.49 8.81
C ASN A 352 -3.61 8.31 7.55
N ARG A 353 -3.13 7.58 6.54
CA ARG A 353 -3.84 7.28 5.29
C ARG A 353 -5.08 6.40 5.48
N TYR A 354 -5.12 5.52 6.48
CA TYR A 354 -6.28 4.66 6.72
C TYR A 354 -7.51 5.45 7.17
N LEU A 355 -7.30 6.65 7.71
CA LEU A 355 -8.38 7.56 8.07
C LEU A 355 -9.21 8.03 6.86
N ILE A 356 -8.67 7.97 5.64
CA ILE A 356 -9.39 8.30 4.41
C ILE A 356 -10.69 7.48 4.33
N LEU A 357 -10.61 6.17 4.55
CA LEU A 357 -11.77 5.27 4.48
C LEU A 357 -12.82 5.56 5.56
N ALA A 358 -12.40 6.10 6.71
CA ALA A 358 -13.29 6.49 7.79
C ALA A 358 -14.09 7.76 7.48
N VAL A 359 -13.54 8.68 6.66
CA VAL A 359 -14.11 10.02 6.45
C VAL A 359 -14.74 10.23 5.06
N ILE A 360 -14.49 9.35 4.08
CA ILE A 360 -15.02 9.53 2.70
C ILE A 360 -16.54 9.66 2.64
N PHE A 361 -17.28 9.07 3.59
CA PHE A 361 -18.74 9.17 3.67
C PHE A 361 -19.24 10.54 4.17
N PHE A 362 -18.36 11.44 4.61
CA PHE A 362 -18.73 12.80 4.95
C PHE A 362 -19.19 13.59 3.72
N VAL A 363 -18.70 13.26 2.52
CA VAL A 363 -19.13 13.89 1.26
C VAL A 363 -20.62 13.66 0.97
N PRO A 364 -21.12 12.40 0.87
CA PRO A 364 -22.55 12.17 0.68
C PRO A 364 -23.39 12.64 1.88
N VAL A 365 -22.88 12.58 3.11
CA VAL A 365 -23.57 13.14 4.29
C VAL A 365 -23.74 14.65 4.17
N LEU A 366 -22.70 15.38 3.79
CA LEU A 366 -22.78 16.82 3.58
C LEU A 366 -23.84 17.16 2.52
N ALA A 367 -23.93 16.38 1.45
CA ALA A 367 -24.95 16.56 0.42
C ALA A 367 -26.37 16.38 0.99
N VAL A 368 -26.60 15.34 1.80
CA VAL A 368 -27.87 15.10 2.49
C VAL A 368 -28.19 16.25 3.44
N VAL A 369 -27.22 16.72 4.23
CA VAL A 369 -27.37 17.83 5.18
C VAL A 369 -27.72 19.13 4.44
N LEU A 370 -26.98 19.49 3.39
CA LEU A 370 -27.26 20.69 2.60
C LEU A 370 -28.62 20.62 1.89
N HIS A 371 -29.08 19.43 1.52
CA HIS A 371 -30.40 19.22 0.94
C HIS A 371 -31.52 19.37 1.97
N GLY A 372 -31.34 18.80 3.17
CA GLY A 372 -32.30 18.84 4.27
C GLY A 372 -32.40 20.20 4.97
N LEU A 373 -31.42 21.09 4.81
CA LEU A 373 -31.51 22.46 5.30
C LEU A 373 -32.46 23.31 4.45
N GLU A 374 -33.35 24.03 5.14
CA GLU A 374 -34.12 25.12 4.56
C GLU A 374 -33.21 26.19 3.93
N LYS A 375 -33.75 26.93 2.96
CA LYS A 375 -33.03 28.06 2.37
C LYS A 375 -32.89 29.16 3.43
N GLY A 376 -31.67 29.36 3.92
CA GLY A 376 -31.38 30.33 4.97
C GLY A 376 -29.89 30.50 5.18
N ARG A 377 -29.53 31.36 6.15
CA ARG A 377 -28.14 31.78 6.41
C ARG A 377 -27.22 30.58 6.68
N LEU A 378 -27.64 29.62 7.51
CA LEU A 378 -26.82 28.45 7.86
C LEU A 378 -26.42 27.65 6.61
N ARG A 379 -27.38 27.37 5.72
CA ARG A 379 -27.12 26.64 4.47
C ARG A 379 -26.16 27.40 3.56
N SER A 380 -26.39 28.70 3.37
CA SER A 380 -25.55 29.53 2.51
C SER A 380 -24.12 29.66 3.06
N LEU A 381 -23.98 29.86 4.38
CA LEU A 381 -22.68 29.96 5.04
C LEU A 381 -21.92 28.64 5.00
N LEU A 382 -22.58 27.51 5.26
CA LEU A 382 -21.95 26.18 5.17
C LEU A 382 -21.49 25.89 3.74
N LEU A 383 -22.35 26.14 2.75
CA LEU A 383 -22.00 25.93 1.34
C LEU A 383 -20.82 26.84 0.93
N LEU A 384 -20.84 28.11 1.31
CA LEU A 384 -19.75 29.05 1.04
C LEU A 384 -18.45 28.59 1.71
N ALA A 385 -18.51 28.19 2.99
CA ALA A 385 -17.34 27.72 3.73
C ALA A 385 -16.73 26.46 3.09
N VAL A 386 -17.55 25.48 2.69
CA VAL A 386 -17.07 24.26 2.01
C VAL A 386 -16.45 24.59 0.66
N CYS A 387 -17.14 25.38 -0.18
CA CYS A 387 -16.61 25.75 -1.49
C CYS A 387 -15.30 26.54 -1.37
N ALA A 388 -15.25 27.51 -0.46
CA ALA A 388 -14.05 28.31 -0.23
C ALA A 388 -12.91 27.46 0.34
N GLN A 389 -13.20 26.56 1.29
CA GLN A 389 -12.22 25.65 1.88
C GLN A 389 -11.61 24.75 0.82
N LEU A 390 -12.43 24.03 0.04
CA LEU A 390 -11.92 23.11 -0.98
C LEU A 390 -11.16 23.86 -2.09
N ALA A 391 -11.69 24.99 -2.57
CA ALA A 391 -11.02 25.79 -3.59
C ALA A 391 -9.65 26.31 -3.11
N LEU A 392 -9.59 26.83 -1.87
CA LEU A 392 -8.36 27.36 -1.29
C LEU A 392 -7.36 26.23 -1.00
N SER A 393 -7.78 25.15 -0.34
CA SER A 393 -6.94 23.99 -0.04
C SER A 393 -6.37 23.34 -1.30
N SER A 394 -7.20 23.06 -2.31
CA SER A 394 -6.72 22.48 -3.57
C SER A 394 -5.88 23.45 -4.39
N GLY A 395 -6.22 24.75 -4.38
CA GLY A 395 -5.40 25.78 -5.03
C GLY A 395 -4.01 25.91 -4.40
N MET A 396 -3.92 25.87 -3.07
CA MET A 396 -2.64 25.84 -2.36
C MET A 396 -1.87 24.55 -2.63
N MET A 397 -2.53 23.38 -2.62
CA MET A 397 -1.86 22.12 -2.97
C MET A 397 -1.27 22.16 -4.38
N LEU A 398 -2.00 22.68 -5.36
CA LEU A 398 -1.49 22.82 -6.72
C LEU A 398 -0.34 23.84 -6.81
N ARG A 399 -0.44 24.96 -6.09
CA ARG A 399 0.63 25.96 -6.00
C ARG A 399 1.89 25.33 -5.40
N ASP A 400 1.75 24.63 -4.28
CA ASP A 400 2.86 24.04 -3.53
C ASP A 400 3.53 22.95 -4.37
N ALA A 401 2.73 22.08 -5.02
CA ALA A 401 3.25 21.08 -5.96
C ALA A 401 4.04 21.73 -7.11
N LYS A 402 3.47 22.74 -7.79
CA LYS A 402 4.18 23.46 -8.85
C LYS A 402 5.44 24.18 -8.38
N SER A 403 5.46 24.67 -7.14
CA SER A 403 6.64 25.33 -6.58
C SER A 403 7.75 24.34 -6.21
N ALA A 404 7.38 23.11 -5.84
CA ALA A 404 8.32 22.05 -5.50
C ALA A 404 8.75 21.22 -6.72
N GLU A 405 8.03 21.30 -7.84
CA GLU A 405 8.31 20.56 -9.07
C GLU A 405 9.75 20.76 -9.59
N PRO A 406 10.31 21.99 -9.68
CA PRO A 406 11.70 22.17 -10.12
C PRO A 406 12.71 21.48 -9.19
N HIS A 407 12.51 21.60 -7.87
CA HIS A 407 13.38 20.95 -6.90
C HIS A 407 13.23 19.42 -6.92
N ALA A 408 12.04 18.90 -7.21
CA ALA A 408 11.84 17.46 -7.40
C ALA A 408 12.48 16.95 -8.70
N GLN A 409 12.52 17.78 -9.75
CA GLN A 409 13.27 17.48 -10.98
C GLN A 409 14.78 17.46 -10.71
N GLU A 410 15.31 18.45 -9.99
CA GLU A 410 16.72 18.51 -9.57
C GLU A 410 17.10 17.28 -8.74
N ARG A 411 16.34 16.95 -7.68
CA ARG A 411 16.59 15.72 -6.89
C ARG A 411 16.48 14.44 -7.71
N GLY A 412 15.64 14.46 -8.75
CA GLY A 412 15.49 13.35 -9.67
C GLY A 412 16.54 13.34 -10.80
N ALA A 413 17.37 14.38 -10.94
CA ALA A 413 18.38 14.46 -11.97
C ALA A 413 19.49 13.45 -11.71
N ASP A 414 20.00 13.40 -10.48
CA ASP A 414 21.01 12.41 -10.05
C ASP A 414 20.54 10.97 -10.25
N MET A 415 19.24 10.70 -10.01
CA MET A 415 18.65 9.39 -10.27
C MET A 415 18.64 9.07 -11.77
N MET A 416 18.27 10.04 -12.60
CA MET A 416 18.23 9.82 -14.05
C MET A 416 19.64 9.75 -14.63
N GLU A 417 20.60 10.53 -14.15
CA GLU A 417 22.00 10.45 -14.56
C GLU A 417 22.59 9.06 -14.24
N ALA A 418 22.35 8.56 -13.02
CA ALA A 418 22.75 7.21 -12.64
C ALA A 418 22.09 6.14 -13.54
N ALA A 419 20.81 6.30 -13.84
CA ALA A 419 20.07 5.39 -14.73
C ALA A 419 20.53 5.47 -16.19
N ASP A 420 20.85 6.66 -16.68
CA ASP A 420 21.37 6.89 -18.03
C ASP A 420 22.75 6.24 -18.16
N TYR A 421 23.65 6.44 -17.19
CA TYR A 421 24.94 5.75 -17.14
C TYR A 421 24.76 4.23 -17.23
N LEU A 422 23.86 3.65 -16.43
CA LEU A 422 23.60 2.21 -16.43
C LEU A 422 23.09 1.72 -17.79
N THR A 423 22.12 2.43 -18.36
CA THR A 423 21.49 2.05 -19.64
C THR A 423 22.48 2.20 -20.80
N GLU A 424 23.25 3.29 -20.85
CA GLU A 424 24.26 3.55 -21.89
C GLU A 424 25.41 2.54 -21.83
N ASN A 425 25.77 2.08 -20.64
CA ASN A 425 26.77 1.03 -20.46
C ASN A 425 26.20 -0.39 -20.63
N GLY A 426 24.91 -0.54 -20.94
CA GLY A 426 24.28 -1.82 -21.27
C GLY A 426 23.93 -2.71 -20.07
N TYR A 427 23.71 -2.11 -18.90
CA TYR A 427 23.11 -2.81 -17.76
C TYR A 427 21.58 -2.91 -17.94
N THR A 428 20.99 -4.01 -17.47
CA THR A 428 19.56 -4.32 -17.64
C THR A 428 18.86 -4.68 -16.33
N HIS A 429 19.59 -5.34 -15.42
CA HIS A 429 19.12 -5.71 -14.08
C HIS A 429 20.15 -5.28 -13.02
N GLY A 430 19.68 -4.90 -11.86
CA GLY A 430 20.53 -4.56 -10.71
C GLY A 430 19.84 -4.77 -9.37
N TYR A 431 20.53 -4.34 -8.32
CA TYR A 431 20.11 -4.47 -6.93
C TYR A 431 20.10 -3.09 -6.29
N GLY A 432 19.26 -2.90 -5.28
CA GLY A 432 19.28 -1.70 -4.46
C GLY A 432 18.10 -1.67 -3.50
N THR A 433 18.10 -0.68 -2.62
CA THR A 433 17.06 -0.61 -1.59
C THR A 433 15.69 -0.34 -2.19
N PHE A 434 14.66 -0.97 -1.60
CA PHE A 434 13.27 -0.91 -2.10
C PHE A 434 12.84 0.51 -2.48
N TRP A 435 13.11 1.46 -1.60
CA TRP A 435 12.69 2.86 -1.70
C TRP A 435 13.32 3.64 -2.87
N ASN A 436 14.42 3.14 -3.42
CA ASN A 436 15.11 3.75 -4.55
C ASN A 436 14.80 3.04 -5.86
N VAL A 437 14.91 1.71 -5.88
CA VAL A 437 14.93 0.95 -7.14
C VAL A 437 13.59 0.90 -7.87
N ARG A 438 12.46 0.83 -7.13
CA ARG A 438 11.14 0.81 -7.78
C ARG A 438 10.79 2.16 -8.39
N VAL A 439 11.17 3.25 -7.73
CA VAL A 439 11.03 4.61 -8.28
C VAL A 439 11.88 4.75 -9.54
N MET A 440 13.15 4.32 -9.52
CA MET A 440 14.01 4.35 -10.70
C MET A 440 13.46 3.51 -11.85
N GLN A 441 12.91 2.32 -11.57
CA GLN A 441 12.28 1.47 -12.58
C GLN A 441 11.07 2.15 -13.26
N GLU A 442 10.17 2.79 -12.50
CA GLU A 442 9.07 3.55 -13.11
C GLU A 442 9.59 4.77 -13.91
N ARG A 443 10.58 5.47 -13.39
CA ARG A 443 11.18 6.64 -14.04
C ARG A 443 11.83 6.29 -15.38
N THR A 444 12.52 5.14 -15.45
CA THR A 444 13.13 4.60 -16.68
C THR A 444 12.14 3.88 -17.60
N GLN A 445 10.82 3.95 -17.32
CA GLN A 445 9.79 3.24 -18.09
C GLN A 445 10.01 1.72 -18.16
N GLY A 446 10.68 1.16 -17.16
CA GLY A 446 11.06 -0.26 -17.11
C GLY A 446 12.29 -0.64 -17.93
N ALA A 447 13.09 0.31 -18.42
CA ALA A 447 14.34 0.00 -19.11
C ALA A 447 15.37 -0.68 -18.20
N LEU A 448 15.37 -0.33 -16.90
CA LEU A 448 16.12 -1.02 -15.86
C LEU A 448 15.16 -1.80 -14.96
N THR A 449 15.55 -3.02 -14.62
CA THR A 449 14.83 -3.89 -13.69
C THR A 449 15.67 -4.12 -12.45
N PHE A 450 15.04 -4.47 -11.32
CA PHE A 450 15.75 -4.52 -10.05
C PHE A 450 15.24 -5.59 -9.10
N THR A 451 16.15 -6.22 -8.37
CA THR A 451 15.87 -6.92 -7.12
C THR A 451 15.90 -5.91 -5.97
N GLY A 452 14.83 -5.86 -5.16
CA GLY A 452 14.85 -5.07 -3.93
C GLY A 452 15.69 -5.75 -2.85
N VAL A 453 16.62 -5.02 -2.25
CA VAL A 453 17.44 -5.53 -1.13
C VAL A 453 17.27 -4.68 0.14
N ALA A 454 17.50 -5.28 1.29
CA ALA A 454 17.57 -4.57 2.57
C ALA A 454 18.73 -5.13 3.42
N PRO A 455 19.34 -4.29 4.27
CA PRO A 455 20.29 -4.82 5.24
C PRO A 455 19.58 -5.75 6.22
N VAL A 456 20.26 -6.80 6.68
CA VAL A 456 19.67 -7.79 7.59
C VAL A 456 19.43 -7.18 8.97
N GLU A 457 18.22 -7.30 9.49
CA GLU A 457 17.95 -7.02 10.91
C GLU A 457 18.30 -8.24 11.77
N THR A 458 19.10 -8.02 12.80
CA THR A 458 19.42 -9.03 13.82
C THR A 458 18.19 -9.35 14.67
N GLU A 459 18.20 -10.47 15.40
CA GLU A 459 17.12 -10.85 16.34
C GLU A 459 16.83 -9.77 17.40
N GLU A 460 17.83 -8.92 17.68
CA GLU A 460 17.77 -7.81 18.64
C GLU A 460 17.26 -6.49 18.00
N GLY A 461 16.90 -6.52 16.71
CA GLY A 461 16.41 -5.37 15.95
C GLY A 461 17.51 -4.40 15.48
N ALA A 462 18.79 -4.75 15.66
CA ALA A 462 19.89 -3.97 15.13
C ALA A 462 20.12 -4.29 13.64
N VAL A 463 20.29 -3.25 12.82
CA VAL A 463 20.54 -3.38 11.39
C VAL A 463 22.01 -3.76 11.16
N SER A 464 22.26 -4.82 10.42
CA SER A 464 23.61 -5.28 10.04
C SER A 464 24.21 -4.35 8.99
N SER A 465 25.40 -3.80 9.26
CA SER A 465 26.22 -3.06 8.28
C SER A 465 27.04 -3.98 7.38
N VAL A 466 27.02 -5.28 7.66
CA VAL A 466 27.82 -6.28 6.96
C VAL A 466 26.96 -7.25 6.18
N SER A 467 25.63 -7.09 6.08
CA SER A 467 24.79 -8.10 5.40
C SER A 467 23.60 -7.50 4.68
N LEU A 468 23.27 -8.05 3.50
CA LEU A 468 22.12 -7.70 2.66
C LEU A 468 21.26 -8.95 2.36
N ASP A 469 19.96 -8.74 2.11
CA ASP A 469 19.02 -9.79 1.70
C ASP A 469 18.00 -9.27 0.68
N PRO A 470 17.54 -10.09 -0.28
CA PRO A 470 16.38 -9.76 -1.08
C PRO A 470 15.13 -9.61 -0.21
N ILE A 471 14.38 -8.54 -0.43
CA ILE A 471 13.17 -8.23 0.36
C ILE A 471 11.97 -9.09 -0.04
N ARG A 472 11.95 -9.60 -1.28
CA ARG A 472 10.85 -10.41 -1.85
C ARG A 472 9.47 -9.76 -1.66
N TRP A 473 9.38 -8.47 -1.98
CA TRP A 473 8.22 -7.63 -1.67
C TRP A 473 7.88 -6.66 -2.80
N LEU A 474 6.63 -6.72 -3.28
CA LEU A 474 6.09 -5.86 -4.33
C LEU A 474 6.94 -5.87 -5.60
N GLU A 475 7.28 -7.08 -6.06
CA GLU A 475 8.12 -7.31 -7.23
C GLU A 475 7.74 -8.60 -7.96
N PRO A 476 8.09 -8.78 -9.23
CA PRO A 476 8.04 -10.08 -9.89
C PRO A 476 8.83 -11.14 -9.11
N ASP A 477 8.33 -12.37 -9.07
CA ASP A 477 9.00 -13.47 -8.36
C ASP A 477 10.37 -13.79 -8.99
N ASP A 478 10.42 -13.79 -10.32
CA ASP A 478 11.64 -13.99 -11.12
C ASP A 478 12.74 -12.94 -10.83
N TYR A 479 12.38 -11.76 -10.32
CA TYR A 479 13.37 -10.74 -9.95
C TYR A 479 14.21 -11.14 -8.75
N SER A 480 13.76 -12.10 -7.94
CA SER A 480 14.54 -12.62 -6.83
C SER A 480 15.44 -13.79 -7.23
N ASP A 481 15.40 -14.22 -8.50
CA ASP A 481 16.18 -15.36 -8.97
C ASP A 481 17.69 -15.08 -8.81
N LEU A 482 18.41 -16.00 -8.17
CA LEU A 482 19.84 -15.86 -7.89
C LEU A 482 20.69 -15.67 -9.15
N ASP A 483 20.21 -16.21 -10.28
CA ASP A 483 20.88 -16.19 -11.58
C ASP A 483 20.20 -15.30 -12.62
N ILE A 484 19.31 -14.37 -12.21
CA ILE A 484 18.55 -13.50 -13.12
C ILE A 484 19.42 -12.77 -14.15
N CYS A 485 20.61 -12.32 -13.75
CA CYS A 485 21.57 -11.67 -14.62
C CYS A 485 22.90 -12.45 -14.64
N PRO A 486 23.13 -13.32 -15.63
CA PRO A 486 24.39 -14.05 -15.77
C PRO A 486 25.54 -13.16 -16.24
N GLU A 487 25.22 -11.99 -16.80
CA GLU A 487 26.17 -10.95 -17.19
C GLU A 487 26.31 -9.88 -16.09
N ARG A 488 27.09 -8.84 -16.37
CA ARG A 488 27.33 -7.71 -15.47
C ARG A 488 26.04 -7.16 -14.85
N THR A 489 26.06 -7.01 -13.53
CA THR A 489 24.99 -6.42 -12.72
C THR A 489 25.58 -5.33 -11.83
N PHE A 490 24.74 -4.71 -11.01
CA PHE A 490 25.17 -3.59 -10.16
C PHE A 490 24.36 -3.51 -8.86
N LEU A 491 24.94 -2.85 -7.86
CA LEU A 491 24.26 -2.39 -6.66
C LEU A 491 24.19 -0.87 -6.64
N LEU A 492 22.97 -0.34 -6.59
CA LEU A 492 22.69 1.09 -6.45
C LEU A 492 22.43 1.42 -4.98
N LEU A 493 23.20 2.36 -4.44
CA LEU A 493 23.05 2.89 -3.08
C LEU A 493 22.98 4.41 -3.11
N THR A 494 22.23 5.00 -2.19
CA THR A 494 22.42 6.41 -1.84
C THR A 494 23.75 6.61 -1.10
N ARG A 495 24.28 7.83 -1.07
CA ARG A 495 25.50 8.16 -0.30
C ARG A 495 25.40 7.74 1.18
N ALA A 496 24.22 7.86 1.79
CA ALA A 496 23.99 7.46 3.18
C ALA A 496 23.99 5.93 3.35
N GLU A 497 23.36 5.21 2.42
CA GLU A 497 23.38 3.74 2.42
C GLU A 497 24.78 3.18 2.14
N GLU A 498 25.55 3.85 1.29
CA GLU A 498 26.96 3.51 1.03
C GLU A 498 27.80 3.64 2.30
N GLU A 499 27.64 4.72 3.09
CA GLU A 499 28.33 4.87 4.37
C GLU A 499 27.92 3.77 5.36
N GLN A 500 26.62 3.46 5.43
CA GLN A 500 26.09 2.40 6.29
C GLN A 500 26.62 1.01 5.91
N LEU A 501 26.77 0.74 4.61
CA LEU A 501 27.21 -0.54 4.05
C LEU A 501 28.71 -0.58 3.73
N ALA A 502 29.48 0.44 4.11
CA ALA A 502 30.91 0.51 3.86
C ALA A 502 31.68 -0.75 4.32
N PRO A 503 31.37 -1.35 5.49
CA PRO A 503 31.99 -2.61 5.88
C PRO A 503 31.71 -3.76 4.91
N TRP A 504 30.45 -3.94 4.49
CA TRP A 504 30.08 -4.96 3.52
C TRP A 504 30.77 -4.72 2.16
N LEU A 505 30.76 -3.48 1.66
CA LEU A 505 31.41 -3.11 0.39
C LEU A 505 32.93 -3.36 0.42
N ALA A 506 33.57 -3.12 1.56
CA ALA A 506 34.99 -3.44 1.73
C ALA A 506 35.27 -4.95 1.71
N MET A 507 34.32 -5.77 2.21
CA MET A 507 34.44 -7.23 2.14
C MET A 507 34.29 -7.76 0.72
N THR A 508 33.37 -7.21 -0.07
CA THR A 508 33.14 -7.67 -1.46
C THR A 508 34.27 -7.26 -2.40
N GLY A 509 34.94 -6.15 -2.11
CA GLY A 509 35.94 -5.58 -3.01
C GLY A 509 35.36 -5.10 -4.34
N ALA A 510 34.04 -4.98 -4.44
CA ALA A 510 33.35 -4.59 -5.66
C ALA A 510 33.79 -3.18 -6.11
N PRO A 511 34.14 -2.99 -7.40
CA PRO A 511 34.56 -1.69 -7.88
C PRO A 511 33.39 -0.71 -7.92
N LYS A 512 33.62 0.52 -7.44
CA LYS A 512 32.71 1.63 -7.70
C LYS A 512 32.84 2.05 -9.16
N ILE A 513 31.76 1.90 -9.93
CA ILE A 513 31.74 2.15 -11.37
C ILE A 513 31.20 3.54 -11.74
N HIS A 514 30.38 4.13 -10.86
CA HIS A 514 29.83 5.47 -11.04
C HIS A 514 29.46 6.08 -9.68
N GLU A 515 29.56 7.41 -9.57
CA GLU A 515 29.11 8.17 -8.42
C GLU A 515 28.65 9.57 -8.84
N ASN A 516 27.62 10.08 -8.15
CA ASN A 516 27.19 11.46 -8.18
C ASN A 516 26.82 11.94 -6.77
N ASP A 517 26.22 13.12 -6.66
CA ASP A 517 25.93 13.75 -5.36
C ASP A 517 24.95 12.92 -4.49
N THR A 518 24.07 12.12 -5.10
CA THR A 518 23.05 11.32 -4.38
C THR A 518 23.35 9.83 -4.37
N TYR A 519 23.91 9.27 -5.43
CA TYR A 519 24.04 7.82 -5.65
C TYR A 519 25.49 7.38 -5.86
N ALA A 520 25.76 6.15 -5.43
CA ALA A 520 26.96 5.40 -5.76
C ALA A 520 26.55 4.04 -6.36
N ILE A 521 27.27 3.61 -7.38
CA ILE A 521 27.01 2.35 -8.09
C ILE A 521 28.24 1.47 -8.01
N TYR A 522 28.04 0.24 -7.54
CA TYR A 522 29.06 -0.81 -7.46
C TYR A 522 28.76 -1.89 -8.48
N GLY A 523 29.76 -2.28 -9.27
CA GLY A 523 29.61 -3.26 -10.35
C GLY A 523 29.95 -4.67 -9.91
N PHE A 524 29.22 -5.65 -10.44
CA PHE A 524 29.46 -7.08 -10.24
C PHE A 524 29.41 -7.79 -11.60
N GLY A 525 30.11 -8.91 -11.73
CA GLY A 525 30.15 -9.72 -12.94
C GLY A 525 28.89 -10.53 -13.20
N SER A 526 28.09 -10.84 -12.16
CA SER A 526 26.80 -11.53 -12.27
C SER A 526 25.91 -11.37 -11.03
N SER A 527 24.62 -11.68 -11.15
CA SER A 527 23.68 -11.83 -10.03
C SER A 527 24.13 -12.88 -9.02
N MET A 528 24.76 -13.96 -9.49
CA MET A 528 25.29 -15.01 -8.63
C MET A 528 26.43 -14.50 -7.74
N GLU A 529 27.30 -13.64 -8.28
CA GLU A 529 28.41 -13.03 -7.53
C GLU A 529 27.89 -12.17 -6.38
N ILE A 530 27.01 -11.20 -6.66
CA ILE A 530 26.45 -10.33 -5.61
C ILE A 530 25.62 -11.12 -4.60
N CYS A 531 24.83 -12.12 -5.03
CA CYS A 531 24.09 -12.97 -4.10
C CYS A 531 24.99 -13.86 -3.23
N GLY A 532 26.16 -14.24 -3.75
CA GLY A 532 27.25 -14.88 -3.02
C GLY A 532 27.78 -13.96 -1.92
N ASP A 533 28.10 -12.71 -2.26
CA ASP A 533 28.59 -11.71 -1.32
C ASP A 533 27.56 -11.35 -0.22
N MET A 534 26.27 -11.38 -0.56
CA MET A 534 25.19 -11.24 0.43
C MET A 534 25.22 -12.37 1.47
N LEU A 535 25.60 -13.60 1.10
CA LEU A 535 25.76 -14.71 2.05
C LEU A 535 26.94 -14.51 2.99
N LEU A 536 28.09 -14.12 2.43
CA LEU A 536 29.32 -13.89 3.18
C LEU A 536 29.12 -12.87 4.29
N GLY A 537 28.39 -11.82 3.95
CA GLY A 537 28.02 -10.78 4.88
C GLY A 537 27.21 -11.23 6.09
N LYS A 538 26.43 -12.31 5.97
CA LYS A 538 25.57 -12.81 7.07
C LYS A 538 26.31 -13.67 8.08
N MET A 539 27.53 -14.13 7.78
CA MET A 539 28.19 -15.16 8.58
C MET A 539 28.36 -14.75 10.05
N LYS A 540 27.71 -15.48 10.96
CA LYS A 540 28.00 -15.39 12.39
C LYS A 540 29.27 -16.18 12.67
N LEU A 541 30.27 -15.45 13.15
CA LEU A 541 31.57 -15.97 13.50
C LEU A 541 31.59 -16.29 15.01
N GLU A 542 31.93 -17.52 15.38
CA GLU A 542 32.09 -17.96 16.76
C GLU A 542 33.47 -18.60 16.91
N ASN A 543 34.36 -17.96 17.67
CA ASN A 543 35.81 -18.25 17.65
C ASN A 543 36.38 -18.24 16.22
N ALA A 544 35.92 -17.31 15.40
CA ALA A 544 36.38 -17.08 14.05
C ALA A 544 36.46 -15.57 13.77
N VAL A 545 37.34 -15.16 12.85
CA VAL A 545 37.56 -13.76 12.46
C VAL A 545 37.70 -13.67 10.94
N PHE A 546 37.13 -12.63 10.33
CA PHE A 546 37.39 -12.26 8.93
C PHE A 546 38.33 -11.05 8.89
N ALA A 547 39.47 -11.20 8.22
CA ALA A 547 40.42 -10.11 7.99
C ALA A 547 41.13 -10.32 6.64
N ASP A 548 41.33 -9.23 5.89
CA ASP A 548 42.08 -9.22 4.63
C ASP A 548 41.64 -10.32 3.62
N GLY A 549 40.33 -10.52 3.48
CA GLY A 549 39.78 -11.52 2.54
C GLY A 549 39.88 -12.97 3.02
N THR A 550 40.34 -13.22 4.25
CA THR A 550 40.53 -14.56 4.81
C THR A 550 39.71 -14.75 6.08
N TYR A 551 38.95 -15.84 6.13
CA TYR A 551 38.31 -16.30 7.36
C TYR A 551 39.25 -17.22 8.12
N THR A 552 39.59 -16.87 9.36
CA THR A 552 40.37 -17.74 10.25
C THR A 552 39.44 -18.31 11.31
N ILE A 553 39.26 -19.64 11.32
CA ILE A 553 38.45 -20.36 12.31
C ILE A 553 39.40 -21.04 13.29
N SER A 554 39.38 -20.59 14.54
CA SER A 554 40.17 -21.20 15.62
C SER A 554 39.66 -22.62 15.93
N PRO A 555 40.46 -23.47 16.62
CA PRO A 555 40.02 -24.80 17.07
C PRO A 555 38.65 -24.77 17.76
N GLU A 556 37.79 -25.72 17.43
CA GLU A 556 36.37 -25.81 17.84
C GLU A 556 35.50 -24.59 17.46
N GLY A 557 36.04 -23.68 16.65
CA GLY A 557 35.34 -22.54 16.11
C GLY A 557 34.35 -22.92 15.02
N ARG A 558 33.41 -22.03 14.76
CA ARG A 558 32.40 -22.23 13.72
C ARG A 558 31.99 -20.92 13.05
N MET A 559 31.66 -21.05 11.78
CA MET A 559 31.04 -20.02 10.97
C MET A 559 29.69 -20.54 10.52
N ARG A 560 28.62 -19.80 10.80
CA ARG A 560 27.28 -20.16 10.35
C ARG A 560 26.67 -19.04 9.55
N VAL A 561 26.08 -19.36 8.40
CA VAL A 561 25.20 -18.46 7.66
C VAL A 561 23.83 -18.50 8.35
N PRO A 562 23.32 -17.38 8.89
CA PRO A 562 21.94 -17.24 9.31
C PRO A 562 20.98 -17.73 8.23
N THR A 563 19.85 -18.24 8.68
CA THR A 563 18.77 -18.71 7.83
C THR A 563 18.44 -17.68 6.73
N SER A 564 18.64 -18.05 5.48
CA SER A 564 18.36 -17.19 4.32
C SER A 564 17.49 -17.92 3.30
N TRP A 565 16.76 -17.16 2.48
CA TRP A 565 15.97 -17.78 1.43
C TRP A 565 16.86 -18.28 0.30
N ARG A 566 16.68 -19.53 -0.12
CA ARG A 566 17.31 -20.12 -1.30
C ARG A 566 16.27 -20.86 -2.12
N GLU A 567 16.46 -20.81 -3.43
CA GLU A 567 15.62 -21.54 -4.38
C GLU A 567 15.89 -23.03 -4.31
N LYS A 568 14.93 -23.79 -4.82
CA LYS A 568 15.17 -25.17 -5.24
C LYS A 568 16.34 -25.19 -6.23
N GLY A 569 17.29 -26.09 -6.01
CA GLY A 569 18.42 -26.21 -6.92
C GLY A 569 19.55 -27.06 -6.36
N THR A 570 20.47 -27.43 -7.23
CA THR A 570 21.76 -27.93 -6.76
C THR A 570 22.70 -26.77 -6.59
N TYR A 571 23.38 -26.76 -5.45
CA TYR A 571 24.36 -25.77 -5.11
C TYR A 571 25.71 -26.41 -4.92
N THR A 572 26.75 -25.67 -5.29
CA THR A 572 28.15 -26.03 -5.09
C THR A 572 28.83 -24.89 -4.34
N LEU A 573 29.26 -25.16 -3.10
CA LEU A 573 30.13 -24.27 -2.35
C LEU A 573 31.58 -24.54 -2.74
N ARG A 574 32.22 -23.58 -3.39
CA ARG A 574 33.67 -23.58 -3.60
C ARG A 574 34.34 -22.85 -2.45
N VAL A 575 35.42 -23.42 -1.94
CA VAL A 575 36.21 -22.81 -0.87
C VAL A 575 37.63 -23.34 -0.92
N ASN A 576 38.60 -22.44 -0.80
CA ASN A 576 39.99 -22.82 -0.58
C ASN A 576 40.27 -22.86 0.92
N CYS A 577 40.77 -23.99 1.41
CA CYS A 577 41.01 -24.26 2.83
C CYS A 577 42.50 -24.47 3.09
N GLU A 578 43.08 -23.74 4.04
CA GLU A 578 44.40 -24.03 4.61
C GLU A 578 44.20 -24.66 6.00
N GLY A 579 44.83 -25.80 6.27
CA GLY A 579 44.65 -26.55 7.51
C GLY A 579 43.77 -27.80 7.34
N GLU A 580 43.86 -28.72 8.30
CA GLU A 580 43.14 -30.01 8.29
C GLU A 580 42.01 -30.01 9.32
N GLY A 581 40.98 -30.82 9.09
CA GLY A 581 39.89 -31.03 10.05
C GLY A 581 38.76 -30.00 9.97
N GLY A 582 38.59 -29.34 8.82
CA GLY A 582 37.42 -28.52 8.55
C GLY A 582 36.23 -29.36 8.06
N THR A 583 35.01 -28.96 8.40
CA THR A 583 33.78 -29.61 7.91
C THR A 583 32.76 -28.57 7.45
N VAL A 584 32.09 -28.81 6.33
CA VAL A 584 30.94 -28.02 5.84
C VAL A 584 29.68 -28.85 5.96
N GLN A 585 28.61 -28.26 6.49
CA GLN A 585 27.27 -28.81 6.57
C GLN A 585 26.27 -27.81 5.99
N ALA A 586 25.36 -28.30 5.14
CA ALA A 586 24.22 -27.55 4.63
C ALA A 586 22.93 -28.07 5.27
N PHE A 587 22.07 -27.16 5.71
CA PHE A 587 20.82 -27.47 6.41
C PHE A 587 19.62 -26.91 5.64
N ALA A 588 18.56 -27.73 5.55
CA ALA A 588 17.23 -27.33 5.10
C ALA A 588 16.20 -27.48 6.24
N THR A 589 15.18 -26.64 6.20
CA THR A 589 14.55 -26.10 7.41
C THR A 589 13.10 -26.43 7.60
N ARG A 590 12.54 -27.32 6.78
CA ARG A 590 11.35 -28.05 7.23
C ARG A 590 11.66 -29.09 8.32
N GLY A 591 12.94 -29.38 8.61
CA GLY A 591 13.32 -30.35 9.65
C GLY A 591 14.67 -30.17 10.35
N PHE A 592 15.46 -29.12 10.06
CA PHE A 592 16.89 -29.04 10.43
C PHE A 592 17.67 -30.27 9.95
N GLU A 593 17.32 -30.77 8.77
CA GLU A 593 17.96 -31.93 8.18
C GLU A 593 19.26 -31.49 7.50
N VAL A 594 20.32 -32.27 7.71
CA VAL A 594 21.58 -32.10 6.99
C VAL A 594 21.35 -32.60 5.57
N ILE A 595 21.33 -31.70 4.60
CA ILE A 595 21.13 -32.01 3.18
C ILE A 595 22.45 -32.24 2.45
N GLY A 596 23.57 -31.89 3.08
CA GLY A 596 24.91 -32.14 2.58
C GLY A 596 25.94 -31.96 3.68
N GLU A 597 26.93 -32.84 3.71
CA GLU A 597 28.06 -32.77 4.63
C GLU A 597 29.33 -33.21 3.89
N ALA A 598 30.41 -32.46 4.06
CA ALA A 598 31.71 -32.79 3.49
C ALA A 598 32.85 -32.31 4.40
N GLU A 599 33.92 -33.09 4.45
CA GLU A 599 35.19 -32.66 5.04
C GLU A 599 35.94 -31.75 4.07
N LEU A 600 36.58 -30.72 4.60
CA LEU A 600 37.46 -29.82 3.86
C LEU A 600 38.89 -30.37 3.91
N ALA A 601 39.46 -30.60 2.73
CA ALA A 601 40.87 -30.92 2.58
C ALA A 601 41.70 -29.65 2.37
N PRO A 602 43.01 -29.64 2.70
CA PRO A 602 43.88 -28.54 2.32
C PRO A 602 43.89 -28.30 0.80
N GLY A 603 43.66 -27.06 0.37
CA GLY A 603 43.53 -26.63 -1.02
C GLY A 603 42.09 -26.34 -1.44
N GLU A 604 41.81 -26.42 -2.75
CA GLU A 604 40.51 -26.10 -3.32
C GLU A 604 39.50 -27.23 -3.08
N ASN A 605 38.35 -26.88 -2.49
CA ASN A 605 37.24 -27.78 -2.21
C ASN A 605 35.99 -27.34 -2.99
N SER A 606 35.18 -28.33 -3.37
CA SER A 606 33.91 -28.13 -4.07
C SER A 606 32.86 -29.03 -3.41
N VAL A 607 32.01 -28.44 -2.57
CA VAL A 607 31.01 -29.17 -1.77
C VAL A 607 29.63 -28.98 -2.39
N ARG A 608 29.04 -30.08 -2.87
CA ARG A 608 27.75 -30.08 -3.56
C ARG A 608 26.62 -30.50 -2.62
N PHE A 609 25.49 -29.79 -2.68
CA PHE A 609 24.26 -30.13 -1.96
C PHE A 609 23.03 -29.74 -2.79
N THR A 610 21.90 -30.39 -2.55
CA THR A 610 20.67 -30.19 -3.33
C THR A 610 19.51 -29.80 -2.43
N LEU A 611 18.84 -28.69 -2.77
CA LEU A 611 17.58 -28.26 -2.19
C LEU A 611 16.43 -28.75 -3.08
N GLU A 612 15.55 -29.57 -2.49
CA GLU A 612 14.41 -30.17 -3.21
C GLU A 612 13.25 -29.19 -3.43
N ASP A 613 13.13 -28.19 -2.56
CA ASP A 613 12.12 -27.12 -2.60
C ASP A 613 12.81 -25.79 -2.23
N ASP A 614 12.17 -24.66 -2.58
CA ASP A 614 12.56 -23.35 -2.07
C ASP A 614 12.52 -23.34 -0.54
N ASP A 615 13.61 -22.88 0.08
CA ASP A 615 13.76 -22.88 1.52
C ASP A 615 14.05 -21.48 2.06
N LYS A 616 13.17 -20.97 2.92
CA LYS A 616 13.33 -19.66 3.57
C LYS A 616 14.40 -19.62 4.64
N TYR A 617 14.90 -20.78 5.08
CA TYR A 617 15.81 -20.82 6.21
C TYR A 617 17.04 -21.71 5.95
N PHE A 618 17.47 -21.81 4.69
CA PHE A 618 18.71 -22.48 4.33
C PHE A 618 19.89 -21.93 5.15
N MET A 619 20.72 -22.83 5.66
CA MET A 619 21.88 -22.50 6.49
C MET A 619 23.10 -23.31 6.05
N LEU A 620 24.23 -22.63 5.95
CA LEU A 620 25.55 -23.24 5.83
C LEU A 620 26.28 -23.12 7.15
N LEU A 621 26.97 -24.19 7.53
CA LEU A 621 27.75 -24.26 8.75
C LEU A 621 29.11 -24.85 8.43
N ILE A 622 30.15 -24.07 8.69
CA ILE A 622 31.54 -24.49 8.56
C ILE A 622 32.14 -24.55 9.96
N ARG A 623 32.81 -25.65 10.30
CA ARG A 623 33.43 -25.85 11.61
C ARG A 623 34.88 -26.26 11.47
N SER A 624 35.68 -25.84 12.43
CA SER A 624 37.02 -26.37 12.67
C SER A 624 36.92 -27.49 13.73
N GLY A 625 37.67 -28.57 13.51
CA GLY A 625 37.93 -29.60 14.52
C GLY A 625 38.98 -29.15 15.53
N GLU A 626 40.04 -29.94 15.72
CA GLU A 626 41.11 -29.64 16.69
C GLU A 626 42.15 -28.61 16.19
N ASN A 627 42.16 -28.31 14.88
CA ASN A 627 43.16 -27.47 14.24
C ASN A 627 42.54 -26.19 13.65
N GLU A 628 43.29 -25.08 13.70
CA GLU A 628 42.92 -23.85 12.98
C GLU A 628 42.79 -24.14 11.47
N ILE A 629 41.71 -23.62 10.87
CA ILE A 629 41.56 -23.61 9.41
C ILE A 629 41.39 -22.19 8.90
N ARG A 630 41.92 -21.92 7.71
CA ARG A 630 41.77 -20.63 7.03
C ARG A 630 41.05 -20.83 5.71
N LEU A 631 40.03 -20.01 5.46
CA LEU A 631 39.17 -20.13 4.29
C LEU A 631 39.28 -18.87 3.42
N THR A 632 39.46 -19.08 2.13
CA THR A 632 39.49 -18.05 1.09
C THR A 632 38.63 -18.49 -0.12
N ASN A 633 38.26 -17.55 -1.00
CA ASN A 633 37.47 -17.80 -2.21
C ASN A 633 36.18 -18.60 -1.95
N LEU A 634 35.39 -18.14 -0.98
CA LEU A 634 34.18 -18.82 -0.57
C LEU A 634 33.02 -18.39 -1.47
N GLU A 635 32.68 -19.22 -2.45
CA GLU A 635 31.68 -18.92 -3.49
C GLU A 635 30.56 -19.96 -3.44
N LEU A 636 29.31 -19.51 -3.43
CA LEU A 636 28.16 -20.39 -3.56
C LEU A 636 27.59 -20.30 -4.98
N LEU A 637 27.70 -21.39 -5.74
CA LEU A 637 27.20 -21.50 -7.10
C LEU A 637 25.91 -22.31 -7.14
N LYS A 638 24.96 -21.92 -8.00
CA LYS A 638 23.77 -22.69 -8.34
C LYS A 638 24.00 -23.32 -9.72
N GLU A 639 23.73 -24.62 -9.84
CA GLU A 639 23.86 -25.38 -11.11
C GLU A 639 22.62 -25.33 -11.99
#